data_AF-A0A938E7W1-F1
#
_entry.id   AF-A0A938E7W1-F1
#
_cell.length_a   1.000
_cell.length_b   1.000
_cell.length_c   1.000
_cell.angle_alpha   90.00
_cell.angle_beta   90.00
_cell.angle_gamma   90.00
#
_symmetry.space_group_name_H-M   'P 1'
#
loop_
_entity.id
_entity.type
_entity.pdbx_description
1 polymer ?
#
loop_
_entity_poly.entity_id
_entity_poly.type
_entity_poly.pdbx_seq_one_letter_code
_entity_poly.pdbx_strand_id
1 'polypeptide(L)'
;MPWFRFLKKSKSPPAAAVADPEVERPAPELPDATEEDPPDGTDDAPRKRRRRGSRGGRNRKKTADGEAVADDGPEAGASERPRTGRKRAERADRGEDKADKADKADKGEKGDRSSRRSRNGSQSRRRQQPRRAPLPEAKRELLISVDVGEQRVAVVEDEKVAEVYLERPERRSIAGNIYLGTVDNVLSGMEAAFVEIGLEKNGFLYVDEIVVPELEGKRHGKKITDLIQRGQTILVQAVKDPMKTKGARLTTEISLPGRFLVYVPQGEGLGVSRRLEESERTRLKDILQALDITEGGVIVRTAAEGASVEDIERDFVFLQRLWKTIQAREKTAKAPELIYQEAELPLRIVRDLFASGFEACHVDNERAHKRIVGYLKKTSPGMIERVHRYKEKEPLFERFGVEKEIASTLERRVDLPSGGYLIFDYAEAFTVIDVNTGRFVGSRSKNSTQRLEDTIVKNNLEAVKEVVRQLRLRDIGGIIVIDFIDMANLKNRQAVEEALRQELERDRTKTYVVEISPLGLVEMTRQNVTDGPREVMTRKCPMCAGDGIVVSDSTSAMKVERELRTIAAGAARGVQAYRVAVHPRILPVLVGAGGERLRALEDVTKRRFFLVEAEGHAHADHVNVLAEGKVEELQPAGPIAEAAEVEVKLVEVGLHDPTAGVGIVEGVEVIVAGAATQVGRKVKVVAGAVLEGKVFASPVGGPAPATPITFESEAEKPTRAPARRKVAEPGADGATDEAVLEEGAPPEDLADDEEVGA
;
A
#
# COMPACT_ATOMS: atom_id res chain seq x y z
N MET A 1 -79.21 2.93 5.42
CA MET A 1 -79.16 4.38 5.67
C MET A 1 -77.71 4.82 5.62
N PRO A 2 -77.42 5.90 4.88
CA PRO A 2 -76.09 6.37 4.54
C PRO A 2 -75.66 7.54 5.44
N TRP A 3 -74.39 7.94 5.37
CA TRP A 3 -74.07 9.37 5.28
C TRP A 3 -72.93 9.58 4.29
N PHE A 4 -73.09 10.65 3.52
CA PHE A 4 -72.77 10.78 2.10
C PHE A 4 -72.14 12.17 1.92
N ARG A 5 -71.31 12.32 0.88
CA ARG A 5 -71.03 13.57 0.13
C ARG A 5 -70.18 14.62 0.89
N PHE A 6 -69.25 15.33 0.26
CA PHE A 6 -69.51 16.18 -0.90
C PHE A 6 -68.20 16.70 -1.58
N LEU A 7 -68.35 17.01 -2.88
CA LEU A 7 -67.76 18.12 -3.66
C LEU A 7 -66.32 18.04 -4.21
N LYS A 8 -66.27 17.63 -5.49
CA LYS A 8 -65.41 18.17 -6.55
C LYS A 8 -65.56 19.70 -6.65
N LYS A 9 -64.44 20.45 -6.67
CA LYS A 9 -64.35 21.75 -7.36
C LYS A 9 -62.93 22.01 -7.87
N SER A 10 -62.89 22.46 -9.12
CA SER A 10 -61.79 22.87 -9.98
C SER A 10 -60.76 23.83 -9.38
N LYS A 11 -59.50 23.74 -9.81
CA LYS A 11 -58.73 24.88 -10.36
C LYS A 11 -57.35 24.45 -10.92
N SER A 12 -57.15 24.81 -12.18
CA SER A 12 -55.92 25.23 -12.88
C SER A 12 -54.66 24.34 -12.89
N PRO A 13 -54.05 24.11 -14.07
CA PRO A 13 -52.73 23.47 -14.15
C PRO A 13 -51.65 24.44 -13.60
N PRO A 14 -50.68 23.97 -12.79
CA PRO A 14 -49.52 24.77 -12.47
C PRO A 14 -48.60 24.91 -13.70
N ALA A 15 -47.99 26.08 -13.79
CA ALA A 15 -47.22 26.61 -14.90
C ALA A 15 -46.13 25.66 -15.41
N ALA A 16 -45.97 25.66 -16.74
CA ALA A 16 -44.81 25.13 -17.42
C ALA A 16 -43.54 25.78 -16.84
N ALA A 17 -42.68 24.97 -16.25
CA ALA A 17 -41.31 25.37 -15.98
C ALA A 17 -40.63 25.55 -17.35
N VAL A 18 -40.19 26.78 -17.58
CA VAL A 18 -39.31 27.15 -18.69
C VAL A 18 -38.02 26.36 -18.50
N ALA A 19 -37.71 25.48 -19.44
CA ALA A 19 -36.39 24.86 -19.54
C ALA A 19 -35.42 25.96 -19.96
N ASP A 20 -34.42 26.24 -19.12
CA ASP A 20 -33.24 26.98 -19.53
C ASP A 20 -32.54 26.19 -20.65
N PRO A 21 -32.11 26.84 -21.74
CA PRO A 21 -31.40 26.16 -22.82
C PRO A 21 -30.03 25.67 -22.32
N GLU A 22 -29.77 24.37 -22.50
CA GLU A 22 -28.43 23.80 -22.40
C GLU A 22 -27.51 24.53 -23.38
N VAL A 23 -26.54 25.27 -22.85
CA VAL A 23 -25.41 25.79 -23.62
C VAL A 23 -24.45 24.63 -23.85
N GLU A 24 -24.54 24.02 -25.03
CA GLU A 24 -23.49 23.13 -25.57
C GLU A 24 -22.16 23.88 -25.56
N ARG A 25 -21.19 23.36 -24.80
CA ARG A 25 -19.80 23.79 -24.89
C ARG A 25 -19.16 23.05 -26.07
N PRO A 26 -18.55 23.73 -27.05
CA PRO A 26 -17.85 23.04 -28.13
C PRO A 26 -16.61 22.32 -27.57
N ALA A 27 -16.37 21.11 -28.09
CA ALA A 27 -15.18 20.34 -27.82
C ALA A 27 -13.91 21.09 -28.29
N PRO A 28 -12.76 20.93 -27.63
CA PRO A 28 -11.50 21.51 -28.11
C PRO A 28 -11.08 20.82 -29.43
N GLU A 29 -11.00 21.60 -30.50
CA GLU A 29 -10.43 21.18 -31.78
C GLU A 29 -8.93 20.88 -31.61
N LEU A 30 -8.55 19.64 -31.93
CA LEU A 30 -7.15 19.25 -32.12
C LEU A 30 -6.66 19.86 -33.44
N PRO A 31 -5.43 20.41 -33.51
CA PRO A 31 -4.91 20.91 -34.78
C PRO A 31 -4.71 19.78 -35.78
N ASP A 32 -5.21 19.99 -37.00
CA ASP A 32 -5.03 19.12 -38.16
C ASP A 32 -3.54 18.87 -38.42
N ALA A 33 -3.19 17.59 -38.56
CA ALA A 33 -1.89 17.17 -39.06
C ALA A 33 -1.82 17.50 -40.55
N THR A 34 -1.03 18.51 -40.91
CA THR A 34 -0.64 18.75 -42.29
C THR A 34 0.20 17.56 -42.78
N GLU A 35 -0.28 16.93 -43.85
CA GLU A 35 0.46 15.98 -44.68
C GLU A 35 1.71 16.68 -45.24
N GLU A 36 2.89 16.23 -44.84
CA GLU A 36 4.14 16.49 -45.56
C GLU A 36 4.44 15.28 -46.46
N ASP A 37 4.49 15.54 -47.76
CA ASP A 37 4.91 14.60 -48.80
C ASP A 37 6.36 14.11 -48.57
N PRO A 38 6.66 12.83 -48.87
CA PRO A 38 8.01 12.29 -48.75
C PRO A 38 8.89 12.69 -49.96
N PRO A 39 10.18 13.01 -49.77
CA PRO A 39 11.11 13.09 -50.88
C PRO A 39 11.50 11.68 -51.36
N ASP A 40 11.26 11.43 -52.65
CA ASP A 40 11.59 10.22 -53.39
C ASP A 40 13.03 10.24 -53.94
N GLY A 41 13.62 9.04 -54.08
CA GLY A 41 14.86 8.74 -54.81
C GLY A 41 16.15 8.67 -53.96
N THR A 42 16.96 7.60 -53.95
CA THR A 42 17.08 6.46 -54.88
C THR A 42 17.78 5.27 -54.21
N ASP A 43 17.48 4.10 -54.76
CA ASP A 43 18.05 2.77 -54.59
C ASP A 43 19.53 2.66 -54.18
N ASP A 44 19.83 1.76 -53.23
CA ASP A 44 20.41 0.46 -53.62
C ASP A 44 20.26 -0.63 -52.55
N ALA A 45 19.84 -1.81 -53.00
CA ALA A 45 19.77 -3.06 -52.25
C ALA A 45 21.15 -3.78 -52.36
N PRO A 46 21.40 -5.04 -51.89
CA PRO A 46 20.46 -5.99 -51.31
C PRO A 46 20.97 -6.88 -50.13
N ARG A 47 19.98 -7.39 -49.37
CA ARG A 47 19.80 -8.81 -48.95
C ARG A 47 20.68 -9.48 -47.86
N LYS A 48 19.93 -9.85 -46.80
CA LYS A 48 19.60 -11.22 -46.30
C LYS A 48 20.64 -12.06 -45.50
N ARG A 49 20.24 -12.22 -44.23
CA ARG A 49 19.90 -13.46 -43.47
C ARG A 49 20.99 -14.46 -43.06
N ARG A 50 20.96 -14.70 -41.73
CA ARG A 50 21.02 -15.99 -40.98
C ARG A 50 22.41 -16.65 -40.94
N ARG A 51 22.88 -17.31 -39.87
CA ARG A 51 22.23 -18.17 -38.87
C ARG A 51 23.28 -18.57 -37.79
N ARG A 52 22.85 -18.68 -36.53
CA ARG A 52 23.01 -19.83 -35.58
C ARG A 52 24.41 -20.48 -35.34
N GLY A 53 24.76 -20.62 -34.06
CA GLY A 53 25.55 -21.73 -33.49
C GLY A 53 26.78 -21.26 -32.70
N SER A 54 26.88 -21.48 -31.38
CA SER A 54 27.22 -22.72 -30.66
C SER A 54 28.72 -22.87 -30.37
N ARG A 55 29.03 -23.03 -29.06
CA ARG A 55 30.16 -23.76 -28.46
C ARG A 55 31.61 -23.24 -28.61
N GLY A 56 32.27 -23.25 -27.45
CA GLY A 56 33.71 -23.51 -27.27
C GLY A 56 34.54 -22.23 -27.33
N GLY A 57 35.38 -21.88 -26.35
CA GLY A 57 36.17 -22.75 -25.50
C GLY A 57 37.64 -22.68 -25.95
N ARG A 58 38.49 -22.25 -25.01
CA ARG A 58 39.96 -22.36 -24.95
C ARG A 58 40.80 -21.26 -25.61
N ASN A 59 41.52 -20.59 -24.70
CA ASN A 59 42.95 -20.30 -24.74
C ASN A 59 43.54 -19.84 -26.08
N ARG A 60 43.99 -18.58 -26.10
CA ARG A 60 45.41 -18.36 -26.34
C ARG A 60 45.93 -17.12 -25.63
N LYS A 61 47.11 -17.37 -25.07
CA LYS A 61 48.03 -16.58 -24.26
C LYS A 61 48.83 -15.62 -25.15
N LYS A 62 49.49 -14.65 -24.48
CA LYS A 62 50.62 -13.79 -24.92
C LYS A 62 50.18 -12.55 -25.72
N THR A 63 50.65 -11.33 -25.47
CA THR A 63 51.90 -10.80 -24.85
C THR A 63 51.60 -9.38 -24.31
N ALA A 64 52.17 -8.95 -23.18
CA ALA A 64 53.25 -7.92 -23.07
C ALA A 64 52.89 -6.61 -23.79
N ASP A 65 52.80 -5.45 -23.14
CA ASP A 65 53.81 -4.74 -22.34
C ASP A 65 53.12 -4.02 -21.14
N GLY A 66 53.73 -3.72 -19.99
CA GLY A 66 55.13 -3.45 -19.72
C GLY A 66 55.32 -1.97 -19.46
N GLU A 67 55.04 -1.49 -18.24
CA GLU A 67 55.74 -0.35 -17.65
C GLU A 67 55.55 -0.34 -16.12
N ALA A 68 56.68 -0.41 -15.42
CA ALA A 68 56.84 -0.30 -13.99
C ALA A 68 57.79 0.87 -13.73
N VAL A 69 57.54 1.64 -12.67
CA VAL A 69 58.56 2.45 -12.01
C VAL A 69 58.34 2.33 -10.49
N ALA A 70 59.41 1.92 -9.80
CA ALA A 70 59.62 1.85 -8.34
C ALA A 70 59.69 3.26 -7.72
N ASP A 71 59.69 3.54 -6.42
CA ASP A 71 60.49 3.09 -5.26
C ASP A 71 59.79 3.78 -4.04
N ASP A 72 59.87 3.42 -2.75
CA ASP A 72 61.04 3.08 -1.93
C ASP A 72 60.55 2.59 -0.53
N GLY A 73 61.34 1.73 0.12
CA GLY A 73 61.14 1.19 1.48
C GLY A 73 61.70 2.13 2.58
N PRO A 74 62.07 1.66 3.82
CA PRO A 74 62.65 0.34 4.13
C PRO A 74 62.30 -0.34 5.51
N GLU A 75 62.57 -1.66 5.54
CA GLU A 75 63.23 -2.54 6.58
C GLU A 75 62.66 -2.71 8.02
N ALA A 76 62.76 -3.85 8.75
CA ALA A 76 63.55 -5.11 8.72
C ALA A 76 62.78 -6.22 9.52
N GLY A 77 63.05 -7.54 9.54
CA GLY A 77 64.09 -8.40 8.96
C GLY A 77 63.96 -9.88 9.45
N ALA A 78 64.63 -10.80 8.72
CA ALA A 78 65.19 -12.13 9.10
C ALA A 78 64.27 -13.24 9.70
N SER A 79 64.41 -14.56 9.48
CA SER A 79 65.33 -15.44 8.72
C SER A 79 64.84 -16.92 8.80
N GLU A 80 65.21 -17.71 7.79
CA GLU A 80 65.57 -19.16 7.78
C GLU A 80 64.65 -20.33 8.24
N ARG A 81 64.77 -21.44 7.48
CA ARG A 81 64.21 -22.82 7.60
C ARG A 81 65.19 -23.75 8.39
N PRO A 82 65.02 -25.09 8.57
CA PRO A 82 63.88 -26.04 8.73
C PRO A 82 64.09 -27.18 9.80
N ARG A 83 63.14 -28.15 9.89
CA ARG A 83 63.25 -29.60 10.28
C ARG A 83 62.96 -30.11 11.73
N THR A 84 62.46 -31.38 11.74
CA THR A 84 62.33 -32.41 12.82
C THR A 84 61.04 -32.34 13.67
N GLY A 85 60.34 -33.40 14.09
CA GLY A 85 60.49 -34.86 14.04
C GLY A 85 60.04 -35.50 15.39
N ARG A 86 59.20 -36.56 15.36
CA ARG A 86 58.83 -37.50 16.48
C ARG A 86 57.96 -36.93 17.63
N LYS A 87 57.23 -37.70 18.46
CA LYS A 87 56.57 -39.03 18.49
C LYS A 87 55.75 -39.02 19.82
N ARG A 88 54.51 -39.54 19.80
CA ARG A 88 53.89 -40.54 20.71
C ARG A 88 54.00 -40.38 22.25
N ALA A 89 52.83 -40.35 22.94
CA ALA A 89 52.46 -41.09 24.18
C ALA A 89 50.95 -40.82 24.42
N GLU A 90 49.97 -41.73 24.45
CA GLU A 90 49.70 -42.95 25.27
C GLU A 90 49.51 -42.72 26.78
N ARG A 91 48.24 -42.82 27.25
CA ARG A 91 47.71 -43.43 28.50
C ARG A 91 46.19 -43.10 28.53
N ALA A 92 45.21 -44.01 28.51
CA ALA A 92 44.92 -45.29 29.19
C ALA A 92 44.45 -45.14 30.66
N ASP A 93 43.12 -45.26 30.87
CA ASP A 93 42.42 -45.90 32.01
C ASP A 93 40.92 -46.01 31.62
N ARG A 94 40.26 -47.16 31.42
CA ARG A 94 39.84 -48.33 32.23
C ARG A 94 38.70 -48.10 33.24
N GLY A 95 37.75 -49.05 33.20
CA GLY A 95 36.58 -49.22 34.09
C GLY A 95 35.28 -49.31 33.27
N GLU A 96 35.00 -50.38 32.53
CA GLU A 96 34.27 -51.61 32.94
C GLU A 96 32.93 -51.37 33.66
N ASP A 97 31.81 -51.73 33.00
CA ASP A 97 30.88 -52.73 33.53
C ASP A 97 30.00 -53.38 32.43
N LYS A 98 29.83 -54.70 32.57
CA LYS A 98 29.03 -55.66 31.76
C LYS A 98 27.53 -55.56 32.19
N ALA A 99 26.49 -56.20 31.66
CA ALA A 99 26.17 -57.31 30.74
C ALA A 99 24.72 -57.02 30.22
N ASP A 100 24.11 -57.57 29.17
CA ASP A 100 23.77 -58.97 28.82
C ASP A 100 23.34 -58.98 27.31
N LYS A 101 23.82 -59.86 26.41
CA LYS A 101 23.30 -61.20 26.01
C LYS A 101 21.76 -61.28 25.90
N ALA A 102 21.10 -61.93 24.93
CA ALA A 102 21.37 -62.74 23.73
C ALA A 102 20.04 -62.73 22.93
N ASP A 103 19.94 -62.97 21.61
CA ASP A 103 19.88 -64.28 20.93
C ASP A 103 19.82 -64.00 19.40
N LYS A 104 20.68 -64.58 18.55
CA LYS A 104 20.51 -65.83 17.76
C LYS A 104 19.13 -65.95 17.07
N ALA A 105 18.95 -66.42 15.84
CA ALA A 105 19.74 -66.82 14.66
C ALA A 105 18.66 -67.33 13.66
N ASP A 106 18.87 -67.28 12.33
CA ASP A 106 18.99 -68.48 11.47
C ASP A 106 18.99 -68.15 9.95
N LYS A 107 19.84 -68.91 9.24
CA LYS A 107 20.00 -69.30 7.80
C LYS A 107 19.30 -68.50 6.68
N GLY A 108 19.92 -68.19 5.54
CA GLY A 108 20.76 -69.01 4.63
C GLY A 108 19.89 -69.45 3.42
N GLU A 109 20.10 -69.01 2.18
CA GLU A 109 21.00 -69.65 1.20
C GLU A 109 21.25 -68.82 -0.10
N LYS A 110 22.49 -68.97 -0.62
CA LYS A 110 23.00 -69.05 -2.02
C LYS A 110 22.02 -68.66 -3.14
N GLY A 111 22.33 -67.79 -4.12
CA GLY A 111 23.58 -67.47 -4.78
C GLY A 111 23.55 -68.01 -6.22
N ASP A 112 23.35 -67.16 -7.24
CA ASP A 112 24.19 -67.23 -8.46
C ASP A 112 24.16 -65.93 -9.27
N ARG A 113 25.31 -65.68 -9.89
CA ARG A 113 25.76 -64.49 -10.57
C ARG A 113 25.30 -64.50 -12.02
N SER A 114 24.68 -63.42 -12.46
CA SER A 114 24.63 -63.08 -13.88
C SER A 114 24.72 -61.57 -14.08
N SER A 115 25.79 -61.18 -14.75
CA SER A 115 25.97 -59.93 -15.49
C SER A 115 26.05 -58.61 -14.70
N ARG A 116 27.29 -58.29 -14.34
CA ARG A 116 27.80 -56.91 -14.31
C ARG A 116 27.61 -56.26 -15.69
N ARG A 117 26.92 -55.11 -15.75
CA ARG A 117 27.40 -53.88 -16.41
C ARG A 117 26.40 -52.73 -16.26
N SER A 118 26.96 -51.55 -15.99
CA SER A 118 26.32 -50.23 -15.92
C SER A 118 25.67 -49.82 -14.59
N ARG A 119 26.52 -49.55 -13.60
CA ARG A 119 26.22 -48.57 -12.53
C ARG A 119 27.29 -47.49 -12.55
N ASN A 120 27.03 -46.45 -13.35
CA ASN A 120 27.58 -45.13 -13.09
C ASN A 120 26.47 -44.12 -13.40
N GLY A 121 25.72 -43.77 -12.35
CA GLY A 121 24.65 -42.80 -12.37
C GLY A 121 24.50 -42.26 -10.96
N SER A 122 25.21 -41.17 -10.68
CA SER A 122 25.11 -40.41 -9.45
C SER A 122 23.69 -39.85 -9.30
N GLN A 123 22.80 -40.61 -8.65
CA GLN A 123 21.57 -40.04 -8.13
C GLN A 123 21.89 -39.39 -6.79
N SER A 124 22.15 -38.09 -6.86
CA SER A 124 21.96 -37.17 -5.74
C SER A 124 20.57 -37.44 -5.16
N ARG A 125 20.53 -38.14 -4.01
CA ARG A 125 19.35 -38.18 -3.16
C ARG A 125 19.14 -36.76 -2.68
N ARG A 126 18.31 -36.00 -3.40
CA ARG A 126 17.78 -34.71 -2.97
C ARG A 126 17.09 -35.00 -1.64
N ARG A 127 17.78 -34.67 -0.55
CA ARG A 127 17.33 -34.84 0.84
C ARG A 127 16.04 -34.03 0.94
N GLN A 128 14.89 -34.70 0.81
CA GLN A 128 13.61 -34.06 1.07
C GLN A 128 13.67 -33.57 2.51
N GLN A 129 13.48 -32.26 2.70
CA GLN A 129 13.43 -31.68 4.03
C GLN A 129 12.35 -32.44 4.83
N PRO A 130 12.61 -32.79 6.09
CA PRO A 130 11.61 -33.43 6.92
C PRO A 130 10.39 -32.49 7.03
N ARG A 131 9.22 -32.96 6.60
CA ARG A 131 7.96 -32.25 6.78
C ARG A 131 7.71 -32.10 8.27
N ARG A 132 7.50 -30.86 8.70
CA ARG A 132 7.33 -30.48 10.10
C ARG A 132 5.92 -30.80 10.57
N ALA A 133 5.78 -30.91 11.89
CA ALA A 133 4.49 -31.15 12.53
C ALA A 133 3.48 -30.05 12.15
N PRO A 134 2.21 -30.41 11.87
CA PRO A 134 1.16 -29.43 11.61
C PRO A 134 1.06 -28.42 12.75
N LEU A 135 0.91 -27.14 12.40
CA LEU A 135 0.59 -26.08 13.37
C LEU A 135 -0.75 -26.43 14.07
N PRO A 136 -0.94 -26.04 15.35
CA PRO A 136 -2.20 -26.28 16.04
C PRO A 136 -3.36 -25.59 15.31
N GLU A 137 -4.53 -26.26 15.30
CA GLU A 137 -5.75 -25.74 14.68
C GLU A 137 -6.23 -24.49 15.45
N ALA A 138 -6.16 -23.33 14.80
CA ALA A 138 -6.71 -22.09 15.31
C ALA A 138 -8.24 -22.11 15.22
N LYS A 139 -8.92 -21.49 16.18
CA LYS A 139 -10.38 -21.32 16.11
C LYS A 139 -10.71 -20.28 15.06
N ARG A 140 -11.55 -20.64 14.09
CA ARG A 140 -11.88 -19.76 12.96
C ARG A 140 -13.35 -19.40 12.92
N GLU A 141 -13.64 -18.11 12.78
CA GLU A 141 -14.98 -17.59 12.56
C GLU A 141 -15.03 -16.72 11.30
N LEU A 142 -16.17 -16.75 10.63
CA LEU A 142 -16.42 -15.94 9.43
C LEU A 142 -17.50 -14.91 9.72
N LEU A 143 -17.21 -13.63 9.49
CA LEU A 143 -18.14 -12.53 9.71
C LEU A 143 -18.48 -11.90 8.37
N ILE A 144 -19.77 -11.83 8.04
CA ILE A 144 -20.25 -11.31 6.76
C ILE A 144 -21.20 -10.15 7.04
N SER A 145 -20.81 -8.96 6.57
CA SER A 145 -21.62 -7.77 6.62
C SER A 145 -21.97 -7.28 5.21
N VAL A 146 -23.26 -7.05 4.96
CA VAL A 146 -23.75 -6.61 3.66
C VAL A 146 -24.59 -5.34 3.81
N ASP A 147 -23.98 -4.23 3.40
CA ASP A 147 -24.57 -2.90 3.31
C ASP A 147 -25.10 -2.63 1.89
N VAL A 148 -25.74 -1.47 1.68
CA VAL A 148 -26.33 -1.10 0.37
C VAL A 148 -25.25 -0.89 -0.71
N GLY A 149 -24.13 -0.27 -0.34
CA GLY A 149 -23.05 0.10 -1.26
C GLY A 149 -21.75 -0.68 -1.08
N GLU A 150 -21.68 -1.60 -0.12
CA GLU A 150 -20.45 -2.31 0.22
C GLU A 150 -20.76 -3.69 0.80
N GLN A 151 -19.96 -4.68 0.41
CA GLN A 151 -19.96 -6.02 0.97
C GLN A 151 -18.63 -6.23 1.67
N ARG A 152 -18.67 -6.66 2.94
CA ARG A 152 -17.48 -6.86 3.76
C ARG A 152 -17.50 -8.26 4.37
N VAL A 153 -16.35 -8.93 4.34
CA VAL A 153 -16.18 -10.25 4.95
C VAL A 153 -14.88 -10.26 5.74
N ALA A 154 -14.94 -10.69 7.00
CA ALA A 154 -13.77 -10.81 7.86
C ALA A 154 -13.60 -12.26 8.32
N VAL A 155 -12.34 -12.71 8.36
CA VAL A 155 -11.94 -14.00 8.93
C VAL A 155 -11.25 -13.71 10.26
N VAL A 156 -11.82 -14.25 11.33
CA VAL A 156 -11.27 -14.15 12.69
C VAL A 156 -10.57 -15.46 13.01
N GLU A 157 -9.31 -15.40 13.45
CA GLU A 157 -8.51 -16.52 13.92
C GLU A 157 -8.07 -16.24 15.37
N ASP A 158 -8.43 -17.11 16.31
CA ASP A 158 -8.09 -16.97 17.74
C ASP A 158 -8.42 -15.58 18.32
N GLU A 159 -9.67 -15.12 18.10
CA GLU A 159 -10.20 -13.81 18.53
C GLU A 159 -9.55 -12.59 17.87
N LYS A 160 -8.65 -12.77 16.90
CA LYS A 160 -8.03 -11.69 16.13
C LYS A 160 -8.46 -11.71 14.68
N VAL A 161 -8.65 -10.53 14.09
CA VAL A 161 -8.94 -10.42 12.66
C VAL A 161 -7.68 -10.73 11.85
N ALA A 162 -7.77 -11.76 11.01
CA ALA A 162 -6.65 -12.24 10.21
C ALA A 162 -6.74 -11.75 8.76
N GLU A 163 -7.94 -11.73 8.17
CA GLU A 163 -8.19 -11.31 6.79
C GLU A 163 -9.46 -10.48 6.73
N VAL A 164 -9.49 -9.45 5.88
CA VAL A 164 -10.70 -8.71 5.54
C VAL A 164 -10.77 -8.55 4.03
N TYR A 165 -11.96 -8.78 3.49
CA TYR A 165 -12.30 -8.57 2.10
C TYR A 165 -13.38 -7.49 2.00
N LEU A 166 -13.17 -6.53 1.10
CA LEU A 166 -14.12 -5.46 0.80
C LEU A 166 -14.41 -5.44 -0.69
N GLU A 167 -15.69 -5.37 -1.06
CA GLU A 167 -16.12 -5.23 -2.45
C GLU A 167 -17.24 -4.20 -2.54
N ARG A 168 -17.10 -3.24 -3.47
CA ARG A 168 -18.13 -2.26 -3.81
C ARG A 168 -18.74 -2.57 -5.17
N PRO A 169 -20.05 -2.37 -5.39
CA PRO A 169 -20.71 -2.69 -6.65
C PRO A 169 -20.05 -2.05 -7.89
N GLU A 170 -19.56 -0.81 -7.76
CA GLU A 170 -18.91 -0.05 -8.84
C GLU A 170 -17.55 -0.63 -9.27
N ARG A 171 -16.84 -1.30 -8.35
CA ARG A 171 -15.53 -1.93 -8.58
C ARG A 171 -15.61 -3.45 -8.54
N ARG A 172 -16.78 -4.01 -8.82
CA ARG A 172 -16.95 -5.47 -8.80
C ARG A 172 -16.05 -6.09 -9.87
N SER A 173 -15.23 -7.05 -9.44
CA SER A 173 -14.40 -7.83 -10.35
C SER A 173 -15.29 -8.59 -11.34
N ILE A 174 -14.91 -8.54 -12.62
CA ILE A 174 -15.53 -9.34 -13.68
C ILE A 174 -14.82 -10.69 -13.85
N ALA A 175 -13.69 -10.90 -13.16
CA ALA A 175 -12.99 -12.18 -13.19
C ALA A 175 -13.92 -13.32 -12.78
N GLY A 176 -13.94 -14.39 -13.58
CA GLY A 176 -14.83 -15.54 -13.44
C GLY A 176 -16.14 -15.42 -14.23
N ASN A 177 -16.56 -14.22 -14.65
CA ASN A 177 -17.75 -14.05 -15.48
C ASN A 177 -17.58 -14.70 -16.86
N ILE A 178 -18.67 -15.21 -17.42
CA ILE A 178 -18.71 -15.83 -18.74
C ILE A 178 -19.61 -14.98 -19.64
N TYR A 179 -19.06 -14.61 -20.78
CA TYR A 179 -19.70 -13.78 -21.79
C TYR A 179 -19.80 -14.54 -23.10
N LEU A 180 -20.88 -14.28 -23.85
CA LEU A 180 -20.93 -14.59 -25.27
C LEU A 180 -20.50 -13.33 -26.00
N GLY A 181 -19.29 -13.35 -26.56
CA GLY A 181 -18.68 -12.19 -27.22
C GLY A 181 -18.59 -12.35 -28.73
N THR A 182 -18.34 -11.24 -29.42
CA THR A 182 -18.11 -11.21 -30.87
C THR A 182 -16.68 -10.79 -31.15
N VAL A 183 -15.99 -11.51 -32.03
CA VAL A 183 -14.61 -11.17 -32.40
C VAL A 183 -14.60 -9.92 -33.25
N ASP A 184 -14.10 -8.82 -32.72
CA ASP A 184 -14.01 -7.54 -33.42
C ASP A 184 -12.80 -7.51 -34.36
N ASN A 185 -11.62 -7.95 -33.89
CA ASN A 185 -10.40 -7.96 -34.69
C ASN A 185 -9.44 -9.09 -34.29
N VAL A 186 -8.67 -9.58 -35.27
CA VAL A 186 -7.67 -10.64 -35.07
C VAL A 186 -6.30 -10.10 -35.47
N LEU A 187 -5.38 -10.03 -34.51
CA LEU A 187 -4.02 -9.53 -34.69
C LEU A 187 -3.04 -10.70 -34.82
N SER A 188 -2.65 -11.01 -36.05
CA SER A 188 -1.70 -12.09 -36.35
C SER A 188 -0.30 -11.83 -35.78
N GLY A 189 0.13 -10.58 -35.66
CA GLY A 189 1.45 -10.21 -35.12
C GLY A 189 1.60 -10.41 -33.61
N MET A 190 0.50 -10.40 -32.86
CA MET A 190 0.47 -10.63 -31.41
C MET A 190 -0.12 -11.99 -31.02
N GLU A 191 -0.50 -12.80 -32.02
CA GLU A 191 -1.23 -14.05 -31.84
C GLU A 191 -2.42 -13.91 -30.87
N ALA A 192 -3.22 -12.87 -31.09
CA ALA A 192 -4.33 -12.51 -30.20
C ALA A 192 -5.51 -11.87 -30.94
N ALA A 193 -6.69 -11.95 -30.33
CA ALA A 193 -7.94 -11.39 -30.84
C ALA A 193 -8.59 -10.45 -29.81
N PHE A 194 -9.22 -9.39 -30.31
CA PHE A 194 -10.09 -8.53 -29.52
C PHE A 194 -11.53 -9.04 -29.63
N VAL A 195 -12.14 -9.28 -28.49
CA VAL A 195 -13.51 -9.79 -28.38
C VAL A 195 -14.37 -8.75 -27.69
N GLU A 196 -15.41 -8.30 -28.38
CA GLU A 196 -16.43 -7.43 -27.82
C GLU A 196 -17.33 -8.25 -26.87
N ILE A 197 -17.35 -7.86 -25.59
CA ILE A 197 -18.08 -8.54 -24.50
C ILE A 197 -19.15 -7.65 -23.84
N GLY A 198 -19.46 -6.51 -24.46
CA GLY A 198 -20.46 -5.55 -23.95
C GLY A 198 -19.96 -4.64 -22.81
N LEU A 199 -18.64 -4.53 -22.65
CA LEU A 199 -17.99 -3.56 -21.76
C LEU A 199 -17.42 -2.39 -22.57
N GLU A 200 -17.02 -1.31 -21.90
CA GLU A 200 -16.41 -0.13 -22.55
C GLU A 200 -15.16 -0.48 -23.37
N LYS A 201 -14.45 -1.55 -23.00
CA LYS A 201 -13.24 -2.01 -23.69
C LYS A 201 -13.37 -3.47 -24.08
N ASN A 202 -12.93 -3.77 -25.31
CA ASN A 202 -12.86 -5.15 -25.81
C ASN A 202 -11.89 -5.98 -24.97
N GLY A 203 -12.28 -7.23 -24.70
CA GLY A 203 -11.43 -8.19 -24.03
C GLY A 203 -10.34 -8.72 -24.98
N PHE A 204 -9.25 -9.21 -24.39
CA PHE A 204 -8.07 -9.68 -25.09
C PHE A 204 -7.94 -11.20 -24.94
N LEU A 205 -7.99 -11.93 -26.05
CA LEU A 205 -7.90 -13.39 -26.11
C LEU A 205 -6.61 -13.82 -26.81
N TYR A 206 -5.72 -14.53 -26.12
CA TYR A 206 -4.48 -15.07 -26.69
C TYR A 206 -4.72 -16.41 -27.38
N VAL A 207 -3.90 -16.75 -28.38
CA VAL A 207 -3.97 -18.04 -29.10
C VAL A 207 -3.91 -19.25 -28.17
N ASP A 208 -3.06 -19.19 -27.14
CA ASP A 208 -2.88 -20.29 -26.16
C ASP A 208 -4.11 -20.53 -25.28
N GLU A 209 -5.02 -19.56 -25.22
CA GLU A 209 -6.26 -19.60 -24.43
C GLU A 209 -7.47 -20.06 -25.28
N ILE A 210 -7.24 -20.40 -26.55
CA ILE A 210 -8.25 -20.93 -27.47
C ILE A 210 -8.21 -22.46 -27.44
N VAL A 211 -9.26 -23.06 -26.88
CA VAL A 211 -9.49 -24.51 -26.89
C VAL A 211 -10.56 -24.79 -27.94
N VAL A 212 -10.15 -25.41 -29.05
CA VAL A 212 -11.11 -26.02 -29.98
C VAL A 212 -11.05 -27.55 -29.83
N PRO A 213 -12.20 -28.25 -29.88
CA PRO A 213 -12.26 -29.71 -29.77
C PRO A 213 -11.34 -30.44 -30.78
N GLU A 214 -11.06 -29.84 -31.93
CA GLU A 214 -10.22 -30.42 -33.00
C GLU A 214 -8.70 -30.24 -32.77
N LEU A 215 -8.27 -29.63 -31.67
CA LEU A 215 -6.87 -29.28 -31.38
C LEU A 215 -6.18 -30.17 -30.33
N GLU A 216 -6.87 -31.21 -29.86
CA GLU A 216 -6.36 -32.15 -28.85
C GLU A 216 -5.00 -32.74 -29.28
N GLY A 217 -3.95 -32.46 -28.48
CA GLY A 217 -2.59 -32.99 -28.66
C GLY A 217 -1.58 -32.10 -29.40
N LYS A 218 -1.99 -30.99 -30.01
CA LYS A 218 -1.05 -30.00 -30.64
C LYS A 218 -1.39 -28.56 -30.22
N ARG A 219 -1.29 -28.28 -28.92
CA ARG A 219 -1.44 -26.91 -28.36
C ARG A 219 -0.42 -25.91 -28.90
N HIS A 220 0.65 -26.36 -29.56
CA HIS A 220 1.69 -25.48 -30.09
C HIS A 220 1.72 -25.48 -31.63
N GLY A 221 1.55 -24.28 -32.22
CA GLY A 221 1.98 -23.97 -33.59
C GLY A 221 0.91 -23.64 -34.62
N LYS A 222 -0.38 -23.54 -34.24
CA LYS A 222 -1.42 -22.97 -35.14
C LYS A 222 -1.48 -21.46 -34.98
N LYS A 223 -1.61 -20.73 -36.09
CA LYS A 223 -1.78 -19.28 -36.06
C LYS A 223 -3.20 -18.95 -35.65
N ILE A 224 -3.38 -17.83 -34.95
CA ILE A 224 -4.72 -17.40 -34.52
C ILE A 224 -5.70 -17.20 -35.69
N THR A 225 -5.20 -16.81 -36.87
CA THR A 225 -5.98 -16.66 -38.11
C THR A 225 -6.63 -17.95 -38.58
N ASP A 226 -6.09 -19.09 -38.17
CA ASP A 226 -6.60 -20.41 -38.56
C ASP A 226 -7.66 -20.89 -37.56
N LEU A 227 -7.77 -20.25 -36.39
CA LEU A 227 -8.65 -20.66 -35.28
C LEU A 227 -9.89 -19.79 -35.16
N ILE A 228 -9.75 -18.49 -35.41
CA ILE A 228 -10.80 -17.51 -35.17
C ILE A 228 -10.90 -16.54 -36.34
N GLN A 229 -12.14 -16.19 -36.70
CA GLN A 229 -12.45 -15.20 -37.73
C GLN A 229 -13.14 -13.96 -37.14
N ARG A 230 -13.00 -12.83 -37.83
CA ARG A 230 -13.71 -11.59 -37.49
C ARG A 230 -15.22 -11.81 -37.62
N GLY A 231 -15.98 -11.33 -36.63
CA GLY A 231 -17.44 -11.46 -36.56
C GLY A 231 -17.92 -12.79 -35.97
N GLN A 232 -17.02 -13.73 -35.64
CA GLN A 232 -17.38 -14.98 -35.00
C GLN A 232 -17.85 -14.74 -33.57
N THR A 233 -18.96 -15.39 -33.18
CA THR A 233 -19.43 -15.42 -31.80
C THR A 233 -18.72 -16.51 -31.02
N ILE A 234 -18.23 -16.20 -29.83
CA ILE A 234 -17.44 -17.11 -29.01
C ILE A 234 -17.78 -16.96 -27.52
N LEU A 235 -17.87 -18.09 -26.83
CA LEU A 235 -18.04 -18.14 -25.39
C LEU A 235 -16.67 -17.94 -24.72
N VAL A 236 -16.56 -16.95 -23.85
CA VAL A 236 -15.31 -16.55 -23.20
C VAL A 236 -15.50 -16.30 -21.72
N GLN A 237 -14.53 -16.69 -20.90
CA GLN A 237 -14.46 -16.38 -19.49
C GLN A 237 -13.40 -15.29 -19.24
N ALA A 238 -13.73 -14.32 -18.39
CA ALA A 238 -12.77 -13.32 -17.93
C ALA A 238 -11.83 -13.93 -16.88
N VAL A 239 -10.53 -13.94 -17.15
CA VAL A 239 -9.48 -14.43 -16.24
C VAL A 239 -8.92 -13.30 -15.38
N LYS A 240 -8.81 -12.10 -15.95
CA LYS A 240 -8.32 -10.90 -15.26
C LYS A 240 -9.18 -9.69 -15.61
N ASP A 241 -9.37 -8.82 -14.62
CA ASP A 241 -10.05 -7.54 -14.79
C ASP A 241 -9.32 -6.62 -15.79
N PRO A 242 -10.06 -5.69 -16.44
CA PRO A 242 -9.45 -4.68 -17.29
C PRO A 242 -8.50 -3.80 -16.48
N MET A 243 -7.31 -3.51 -17.03
CA MET A 243 -6.29 -2.71 -16.37
C MET A 243 -6.06 -1.39 -17.11
N LYS A 244 -6.49 -0.27 -16.52
CA LYS A 244 -6.30 1.09 -17.05
C LYS A 244 -6.71 1.19 -18.52
N THR A 245 -5.76 1.09 -19.45
CA THR A 245 -5.96 1.17 -20.90
C THR A 245 -6.21 -0.19 -21.58
N LYS A 246 -5.89 -1.31 -20.92
CA LYS A 246 -6.02 -2.67 -21.46
C LYS A 246 -7.36 -3.28 -21.05
N GLY A 247 -8.05 -3.90 -22.00
CA GLY A 247 -9.25 -4.69 -21.71
C GLY A 247 -8.97 -5.95 -20.90
N ALA A 248 -10.05 -6.63 -20.49
CA ALA A 248 -9.98 -7.85 -19.69
C ALA A 248 -9.24 -8.97 -20.41
N ARG A 249 -8.49 -9.82 -19.68
CA ARG A 249 -7.90 -11.02 -20.27
C ARG A 249 -8.96 -12.12 -20.33
N LEU A 250 -9.13 -12.72 -21.50
CA LEU A 250 -10.15 -13.73 -21.77
C LEU A 250 -9.52 -15.11 -22.03
N THR A 251 -10.30 -16.15 -21.77
CA THR A 251 -10.02 -17.54 -22.16
C THR A 251 -11.28 -18.23 -22.67
N THR A 252 -11.13 -19.21 -23.54
CA THR A 252 -12.25 -20.06 -24.00
C THR A 252 -12.35 -21.36 -23.19
N GLU A 253 -11.32 -21.68 -22.39
CA GLU A 253 -11.33 -22.80 -21.45
C GLU A 253 -12.16 -22.39 -20.22
N ILE A 254 -13.46 -22.71 -20.24
CA ILE A 254 -14.36 -22.34 -19.15
C ILE A 254 -14.03 -23.18 -17.91
N SER A 255 -13.85 -22.50 -16.78
CA SER A 255 -13.64 -23.13 -15.48
C SER A 255 -14.73 -22.72 -14.50
N LEU A 256 -15.38 -23.71 -13.88
CA LEU A 256 -16.44 -23.51 -12.90
C LEU A 256 -15.95 -23.94 -11.53
N PRO A 257 -15.53 -22.99 -10.67
CA PRO A 257 -15.09 -23.30 -9.32
C PRO A 257 -16.31 -23.63 -8.43
N GLY A 258 -16.35 -24.88 -7.99
CA GLY A 258 -17.16 -25.33 -6.86
C GLY A 258 -16.40 -25.20 -5.55
N ARG A 259 -16.93 -25.82 -4.51
CA ARG A 259 -16.33 -25.76 -3.17
C ARG A 259 -15.09 -26.66 -3.07
N PHE A 260 -15.23 -27.91 -3.52
CA PHE A 260 -14.20 -28.93 -3.46
C PHE A 260 -13.54 -29.15 -4.82
N LEU A 261 -14.32 -28.94 -5.89
CA LEU A 261 -13.91 -29.24 -7.26
C LEU A 261 -13.87 -27.97 -8.11
N VAL A 262 -13.05 -28.00 -9.16
CA VAL A 262 -13.16 -27.10 -10.31
C VAL A 262 -13.51 -27.97 -11.50
N TYR A 263 -14.65 -27.70 -12.12
CA TYR A 263 -15.09 -28.41 -13.32
C TYR A 263 -14.69 -27.63 -14.56
N VAL A 264 -14.04 -28.29 -15.50
CA VAL A 264 -13.55 -27.72 -16.76
C VAL A 264 -14.20 -28.51 -17.91
N PRO A 265 -15.34 -28.05 -18.46
CA PRO A 265 -16.14 -28.84 -19.40
C PRO A 265 -15.39 -29.22 -20.69
N GLN A 266 -14.52 -28.34 -21.19
CA GLN A 266 -13.69 -28.58 -22.39
C GLN A 266 -12.32 -29.20 -22.07
N GLY A 267 -12.03 -29.43 -20.79
CA GLY A 267 -10.76 -30.01 -20.34
C GLY A 267 -10.82 -31.53 -20.29
N GLU A 268 -9.66 -32.16 -20.16
CA GLU A 268 -9.54 -33.60 -19.95
C GLU A 268 -8.79 -33.90 -18.65
N GLY A 269 -9.17 -34.99 -18.01
CA GLY A 269 -8.41 -35.61 -16.93
C GLY A 269 -8.76 -35.16 -15.52
N LEU A 270 -8.15 -35.88 -14.57
CA LEU A 270 -8.36 -35.73 -13.13
C LEU A 270 -7.12 -35.10 -12.49
N GLY A 271 -7.27 -33.89 -11.96
CA GLY A 271 -6.23 -33.15 -11.25
C GLY A 271 -6.48 -33.13 -9.75
N VAL A 272 -5.42 -33.14 -8.94
CA VAL A 272 -5.51 -32.88 -7.49
C VAL A 272 -4.51 -31.81 -7.10
N SER A 273 -4.92 -30.88 -6.24
CA SER A 273 -4.09 -29.79 -5.72
C SER A 273 -2.75 -30.30 -5.17
N ARG A 274 -1.67 -29.62 -5.56
CA ARG A 274 -0.30 -29.93 -5.09
C ARG A 274 -0.06 -29.59 -3.62
N ARG A 275 -0.95 -28.80 -3.01
CA ARG A 275 -0.85 -28.38 -1.60
C ARG A 275 -1.25 -29.49 -0.62
N LEU A 276 -1.98 -30.50 -1.09
CA LEU A 276 -2.44 -31.61 -0.26
C LEU A 276 -1.32 -32.63 0.02
N GLU A 277 -1.43 -33.31 1.15
CA GLU A 277 -0.57 -34.45 1.51
C GLU A 277 -0.68 -35.61 0.49
N GLU A 278 0.37 -36.44 0.36
CA GLU A 278 0.37 -37.52 -0.63
C GLU A 278 -0.70 -38.60 -0.34
N SER A 279 -0.94 -38.87 0.94
CA SER A 279 -2.01 -39.77 1.41
C SER A 279 -3.38 -39.27 0.96
N GLU A 280 -3.67 -38.00 1.22
CA GLU A 280 -4.93 -37.37 0.87
C GLU A 280 -5.11 -37.24 -0.65
N ARG A 281 -4.02 -36.97 -1.38
CA ARG A 281 -4.04 -36.95 -2.85
C ARG A 281 -4.42 -38.30 -3.44
N THR A 282 -3.92 -39.40 -2.88
CA THR A 282 -4.29 -40.74 -3.33
C THR A 282 -5.77 -41.01 -3.03
N ARG A 283 -6.24 -40.74 -1.81
CA ARG A 283 -7.66 -40.91 -1.43
C ARG A 283 -8.59 -40.14 -2.37
N LEU A 284 -8.32 -38.86 -2.62
CA LEU A 284 -9.15 -38.01 -3.47
C LEU A 284 -9.11 -38.44 -4.94
N LYS A 285 -7.98 -38.97 -5.43
CA LYS A 285 -7.92 -39.58 -6.76
C LYS A 285 -8.80 -40.82 -6.88
N ASP A 286 -8.77 -41.69 -5.86
CA ASP A 286 -9.59 -42.90 -5.85
C ASP A 286 -11.08 -42.55 -5.85
N ILE A 287 -11.47 -41.53 -5.08
CA ILE A 287 -12.85 -40.99 -5.07
C ILE A 287 -13.24 -40.48 -6.47
N LEU A 288 -12.38 -39.69 -7.12
CA LEU A 288 -12.65 -39.18 -8.47
C LEU A 288 -12.75 -40.29 -9.52
N GLN A 289 -11.97 -41.36 -9.40
CA GLN A 289 -12.07 -42.52 -10.29
C GLN A 289 -13.39 -43.25 -10.12
N ALA A 290 -13.95 -43.28 -8.91
CA ALA A 290 -15.25 -43.88 -8.64
C ALA A 290 -16.44 -43.07 -9.17
N LEU A 291 -16.27 -41.76 -9.39
CA LEU A 291 -17.32 -40.85 -9.89
C LEU A 291 -17.63 -41.00 -11.39
N ASP A 292 -16.86 -41.81 -12.13
CA ASP A 292 -17.02 -42.11 -13.57
C ASP A 292 -17.34 -40.87 -14.43
N ILE A 293 -16.39 -39.91 -14.43
CA ILE A 293 -16.56 -38.63 -15.13
C ILE A 293 -16.40 -38.85 -16.64
N THR A 294 -17.53 -38.91 -17.36
CA THR A 294 -17.56 -39.20 -18.80
C THR A 294 -17.22 -38.01 -19.69
N GLU A 295 -17.50 -36.79 -19.23
CA GLU A 295 -17.29 -35.55 -20.00
C GLU A 295 -16.66 -34.47 -19.11
N GLY A 296 -15.62 -33.81 -19.64
CA GLY A 296 -14.91 -32.72 -18.97
C GLY A 296 -13.84 -33.16 -17.98
N GLY A 297 -13.00 -32.20 -17.58
CA GLY A 297 -11.94 -32.36 -16.60
C GLY A 297 -12.37 -31.89 -15.21
N VAL A 298 -11.80 -32.49 -14.17
CA VAL A 298 -12.05 -32.09 -12.77
C VAL A 298 -10.74 -31.91 -12.02
N ILE A 299 -10.65 -30.80 -11.28
CA ILE A 299 -9.50 -30.49 -10.43
C ILE A 299 -9.96 -30.37 -8.97
N VAL A 300 -9.40 -31.18 -8.09
CA VAL A 300 -9.68 -31.13 -6.65
C VAL A 300 -8.91 -29.98 -5.99
N ARG A 301 -9.63 -29.12 -5.28
CA ARG A 301 -9.11 -27.96 -4.52
C ARG A 301 -8.59 -28.41 -3.15
N THR A 302 -7.77 -27.57 -2.52
CA THR A 302 -7.27 -27.83 -1.15
C THR A 302 -8.41 -27.90 -0.12
N ALA A 303 -9.52 -27.20 -0.35
CA ALA A 303 -10.70 -27.24 0.53
C ALA A 303 -11.37 -28.63 0.61
N ALA A 304 -11.01 -29.57 -0.26
CA ALA A 304 -11.50 -30.96 -0.24
C ALA A 304 -10.79 -31.85 0.79
N GLU A 305 -9.80 -31.32 1.51
CA GLU A 305 -9.14 -32.03 2.60
C GLU A 305 -10.16 -32.47 3.66
N GLY A 306 -10.18 -33.76 3.97
CA GLY A 306 -11.15 -34.35 4.90
C GLY A 306 -12.61 -34.41 4.40
N ALA A 307 -12.90 -33.99 3.16
CA ALA A 307 -14.25 -34.05 2.60
C ALA A 307 -14.71 -35.50 2.36
N SER A 308 -16.01 -35.75 2.57
CA SER A 308 -16.63 -37.05 2.32
C SER A 308 -16.89 -37.26 0.83
N VAL A 309 -17.11 -38.53 0.44
CA VAL A 309 -17.41 -38.90 -0.95
C VAL A 309 -18.70 -38.23 -1.43
N GLU A 310 -19.73 -38.22 -0.58
CA GLU A 310 -21.05 -37.66 -0.88
C GLU A 310 -20.99 -36.15 -1.11
N ASP A 311 -20.16 -35.45 -0.34
CA ASP A 311 -20.01 -34.00 -0.47
C ASP A 311 -19.27 -33.62 -1.77
N ILE A 312 -18.27 -34.41 -2.17
CA ILE A 312 -17.58 -34.25 -3.47
C ILE A 312 -18.55 -34.53 -4.63
N GLU A 313 -19.35 -35.60 -4.53
CA GLU A 313 -20.35 -35.95 -5.54
C GLU A 313 -21.42 -34.86 -5.69
N ARG A 314 -21.94 -34.32 -4.57
CA ARG A 314 -22.91 -33.21 -4.59
C ARG A 314 -22.35 -31.97 -5.26
N ASP A 315 -21.10 -31.59 -4.96
CA ASP A 315 -20.43 -30.45 -5.59
C ASP A 315 -20.27 -30.68 -7.09
N PHE A 316 -19.87 -31.89 -7.51
CA PHE A 316 -19.79 -32.25 -8.93
C PHE A 316 -21.14 -32.14 -9.65
N VAL A 317 -22.20 -32.74 -9.10
CA VAL A 317 -23.56 -32.67 -9.66
C VAL A 317 -24.06 -31.23 -9.75
N PHE A 318 -23.75 -30.40 -8.76
CA PHE A 318 -24.05 -28.97 -8.79
C PHE A 318 -23.35 -28.27 -9.96
N LEU A 319 -22.06 -28.50 -10.17
CA LEU A 319 -21.29 -27.92 -11.26
C LEU A 319 -21.77 -28.38 -12.65
N GLN A 320 -22.13 -29.65 -12.81
CA GLN A 320 -22.71 -30.14 -14.06
C GLN A 320 -24.06 -29.47 -14.39
N ARG A 321 -24.91 -29.26 -13.38
CA ARG A 321 -26.19 -28.53 -13.56
C ARG A 321 -25.96 -27.06 -13.90
N LEU A 322 -24.98 -26.42 -13.27
CA LEU A 322 -24.59 -25.06 -13.59
C LEU A 322 -24.13 -24.97 -15.06
N TRP A 323 -23.27 -25.90 -15.50
CA TRP A 323 -22.82 -25.95 -16.88
C TRP A 323 -23.96 -26.12 -17.89
N LYS A 324 -24.89 -27.06 -17.63
CA LYS A 324 -26.09 -27.23 -18.47
C LYS A 324 -26.93 -25.96 -18.56
N THR A 325 -27.01 -25.19 -17.48
CA THR A 325 -27.72 -23.90 -17.45
C THR A 325 -27.01 -22.85 -18.31
N ILE A 326 -25.67 -22.80 -18.25
CA ILE A 326 -24.85 -21.92 -19.08
C ILE A 326 -25.03 -22.25 -20.56
N GLN A 327 -24.93 -23.54 -20.94
CA GLN A 327 -25.14 -23.99 -22.32
C GLN A 327 -26.56 -23.71 -22.83
N ALA A 328 -27.58 -23.84 -21.98
CA ALA A 328 -28.95 -23.52 -22.36
C ALA A 328 -29.12 -22.02 -22.66
N ARG A 329 -28.48 -21.16 -21.84
CA ARG A 329 -28.53 -19.71 -22.01
C ARG A 329 -27.72 -19.23 -23.22
N GLU A 330 -26.56 -19.83 -23.46
CA GLU A 330 -25.72 -19.58 -24.65
C GLU A 330 -26.51 -19.75 -25.95
N LYS A 331 -27.32 -20.81 -26.07
CA LYS A 331 -28.14 -21.08 -27.26
C LYS A 331 -29.20 -20.02 -27.56
N THR A 332 -29.67 -19.32 -26.53
CA THR A 332 -30.73 -18.30 -26.65
C THR A 332 -30.20 -16.87 -26.66
N ALA A 333 -28.96 -16.67 -26.23
CA ALA A 333 -28.35 -15.36 -26.07
C ALA A 333 -27.91 -14.76 -27.42
N LYS A 334 -27.87 -13.43 -27.49
CA LYS A 334 -27.36 -12.71 -28.66
C LYS A 334 -26.13 -11.91 -28.26
N ALA A 335 -24.99 -12.20 -28.88
CA ALA A 335 -23.73 -11.52 -28.59
C ALA A 335 -23.81 -10.00 -28.90
N PRO A 336 -23.17 -9.13 -28.09
CA PRO A 336 -22.49 -9.43 -26.82
C PRO A 336 -23.47 -9.52 -25.62
N GLU A 337 -23.40 -10.60 -24.82
CA GLU A 337 -24.23 -10.77 -23.61
C GLU A 337 -23.48 -11.46 -22.46
N LEU A 338 -23.77 -11.05 -21.21
CA LEU A 338 -23.33 -11.75 -19.99
C LEU A 338 -24.16 -13.02 -19.77
N ILE A 339 -23.53 -14.18 -19.93
CA ILE A 339 -24.18 -15.50 -19.77
C ILE A 339 -24.22 -15.94 -18.31
N TYR A 340 -23.09 -15.80 -17.61
CA TYR A 340 -22.97 -16.16 -16.21
C TYR A 340 -22.16 -15.13 -15.46
N GLN A 341 -22.71 -14.69 -14.34
CA GLN A 341 -22.05 -13.79 -13.41
C GLN A 341 -21.52 -14.58 -12.23
N GLU A 342 -20.24 -14.38 -11.92
CA GLU A 342 -19.58 -15.01 -10.79
C GLU A 342 -20.19 -14.55 -9.46
N ALA A 343 -20.12 -15.42 -8.44
CA ALA A 343 -20.75 -15.19 -7.16
C ALA A 343 -20.23 -13.91 -6.47
N GLU A 344 -21.15 -13.19 -5.82
CA GLU A 344 -20.84 -12.04 -4.95
C GLU A 344 -19.90 -12.43 -3.80
N LEU A 345 -19.17 -11.44 -3.26
CA LEU A 345 -18.16 -11.64 -2.23
C LEU A 345 -18.59 -12.59 -1.09
N PRO A 346 -19.76 -12.44 -0.43
CA PRO A 346 -20.17 -13.36 0.63
C PRO A 346 -20.21 -14.83 0.22
N LEU A 347 -20.77 -15.12 -0.97
CA LEU A 347 -20.88 -16.50 -1.46
C LEU A 347 -19.55 -17.04 -1.94
N ARG A 348 -18.75 -16.21 -2.60
CA ARG A 348 -17.40 -16.55 -3.07
C ARG A 348 -16.49 -16.91 -1.90
N ILE A 349 -16.50 -16.12 -0.83
CA ILE A 349 -15.73 -16.42 0.39
C ILE A 349 -16.25 -17.67 1.10
N VAL A 350 -17.56 -17.88 1.20
CA VAL A 350 -18.10 -19.13 1.77
C VAL A 350 -17.70 -20.35 0.94
N ARG A 351 -17.70 -20.24 -0.40
CA ARG A 351 -17.24 -21.33 -1.28
C ARG A 351 -15.76 -21.64 -1.07
N ASP A 352 -14.92 -20.60 -1.02
CA ASP A 352 -13.47 -20.75 -1.11
C ASP A 352 -12.79 -20.94 0.27
N LEU A 353 -13.34 -20.35 1.34
CA LEU A 353 -12.70 -20.35 2.66
C LEU A 353 -13.40 -21.18 3.71
N PHE A 354 -14.73 -21.20 3.76
CA PHE A 354 -15.51 -21.71 4.90
C PHE A 354 -15.48 -23.24 4.98
N ALA A 355 -14.39 -23.85 5.42
CA ALA A 355 -14.20 -25.30 5.54
C ALA A 355 -14.60 -25.85 6.92
N SER A 356 -14.39 -27.16 7.16
CA SER A 356 -14.68 -27.83 8.44
C SER A 356 -13.95 -27.25 9.66
N GLY A 357 -12.85 -26.52 9.45
CA GLY A 357 -12.12 -25.81 10.53
C GLY A 357 -12.77 -24.50 11.01
N PHE A 358 -13.89 -24.07 10.43
CA PHE A 358 -14.64 -22.90 10.91
C PHE A 358 -15.71 -23.30 11.92
N GLU A 359 -15.72 -22.66 13.09
CA GLU A 359 -16.71 -22.89 14.15
C GLU A 359 -18.06 -22.26 13.81
N ALA A 360 -18.04 -21.01 13.32
CA ALA A 360 -19.24 -20.24 13.02
C ALA A 360 -19.09 -19.33 11.79
N CYS A 361 -20.21 -19.02 11.16
CA CYS A 361 -20.35 -17.99 10.12
C CYS A 361 -21.52 -17.07 10.48
N HIS A 362 -21.23 -15.84 10.91
CA HIS A 362 -22.23 -14.83 11.27
C HIS A 362 -22.57 -13.94 10.07
N VAL A 363 -23.87 -13.79 9.77
CA VAL A 363 -24.35 -12.98 8.65
C VAL A 363 -25.42 -12.00 9.13
N ASP A 364 -25.19 -10.70 8.96
CA ASP A 364 -26.14 -9.65 9.39
C ASP A 364 -27.37 -9.51 8.47
N ASN A 365 -27.18 -9.76 7.17
CA ASN A 365 -28.19 -9.53 6.16
C ASN A 365 -29.03 -10.77 5.85
N GLU A 366 -30.36 -10.63 5.88
CA GLU A 366 -31.29 -11.75 5.65
C GLU A 366 -31.18 -12.36 4.25
N ARG A 367 -31.03 -11.53 3.22
CA ARG A 367 -30.94 -11.98 1.83
C ARG A 367 -29.65 -12.74 1.59
N ALA A 368 -28.54 -12.23 2.11
CA ALA A 368 -27.24 -12.90 2.05
C ALA A 368 -27.28 -14.25 2.79
N HIS A 369 -27.81 -14.28 4.01
CA HIS A 369 -27.97 -15.50 4.80
C HIS A 369 -28.78 -16.57 4.06
N LYS A 370 -29.95 -16.22 3.49
CA LYS A 370 -30.78 -17.17 2.74
C LYS A 370 -30.05 -17.74 1.51
N ARG A 371 -29.27 -16.91 0.80
CA ARG A 371 -28.48 -17.36 -0.35
C ARG A 371 -27.36 -18.31 0.07
N ILE A 372 -26.62 -17.99 1.13
CA ILE A 372 -25.54 -18.82 1.67
C ILE A 372 -26.09 -20.19 2.09
N VAL A 373 -27.17 -20.21 2.87
CA VAL A 373 -27.84 -21.46 3.28
C VAL A 373 -28.36 -22.23 2.07
N GLY A 374 -28.95 -21.55 1.09
CA GLY A 374 -29.43 -22.18 -0.15
C GLY A 374 -28.32 -22.80 -1.00
N TYR A 375 -27.13 -22.22 -0.98
CA TYR A 375 -25.93 -22.77 -1.62
C TYR A 375 -25.41 -23.99 -0.87
N LEU A 376 -25.19 -23.89 0.45
CA LEU A 376 -24.69 -24.98 1.30
C LEU A 376 -25.63 -26.19 1.33
N LYS A 377 -26.96 -25.98 1.23
CA LYS A 377 -27.93 -27.08 1.05
C LYS A 377 -27.65 -27.96 -0.15
N LYS A 378 -27.06 -27.42 -1.21
CA LYS A 378 -26.78 -28.14 -2.46
C LYS A 378 -25.41 -28.79 -2.43
N THR A 379 -24.43 -28.19 -1.73
CA THR A 379 -23.03 -28.62 -1.76
C THR A 379 -22.59 -29.35 -0.49
N SER A 380 -22.87 -28.80 0.70
CA SER A 380 -22.43 -29.36 1.99
C SER A 380 -23.46 -29.10 3.10
N PRO A 381 -24.49 -29.95 3.24
CA PRO A 381 -25.57 -29.75 4.21
C PRO A 381 -25.10 -29.70 5.67
N GLY A 382 -24.04 -30.44 6.03
CA GLY A 382 -23.50 -30.46 7.40
C GLY A 382 -22.93 -29.13 7.89
N MET A 383 -22.63 -28.19 6.99
CA MET A 383 -22.10 -26.87 7.35
C MET A 383 -23.20 -25.85 7.68
N ILE A 384 -24.48 -26.16 7.41
CA ILE A 384 -25.59 -25.20 7.58
C ILE A 384 -25.78 -24.82 9.04
N GLU A 385 -25.59 -25.76 9.97
CA GLU A 385 -25.80 -25.53 11.41
C GLU A 385 -24.86 -24.47 11.98
N ARG A 386 -23.71 -24.25 11.33
CA ARG A 386 -22.69 -23.26 11.71
C ARG A 386 -22.95 -21.87 11.14
N VAL A 387 -23.95 -21.71 10.25
CA VAL A 387 -24.30 -20.42 9.66
C VAL A 387 -25.42 -19.79 10.49
N HIS A 388 -25.10 -18.68 11.15
CA HIS A 388 -25.99 -17.99 12.05
C HIS A 388 -26.36 -16.60 11.51
N ARG A 389 -27.66 -16.30 11.48
CA ARG A 389 -28.13 -14.94 11.22
C ARG A 389 -27.92 -14.08 12.46
N TYR A 390 -27.11 -13.04 12.32
CA TYR A 390 -26.92 -12.03 13.34
C TYR A 390 -28.11 -11.05 13.36
N LYS A 391 -28.65 -10.77 14.54
CA LYS A 391 -29.88 -9.96 14.73
C LYS A 391 -29.77 -8.97 15.89
N GLU A 392 -28.59 -8.80 16.46
CA GLU A 392 -28.42 -7.91 17.60
C GLU A 392 -28.42 -6.45 17.15
N LYS A 393 -28.59 -5.55 18.13
CA LYS A 393 -28.66 -4.11 17.86
C LYS A 393 -27.29 -3.51 17.52
N GLU A 394 -26.25 -3.98 18.19
CA GLU A 394 -24.87 -3.57 17.91
C GLU A 394 -24.42 -4.18 16.58
N PRO A 395 -23.85 -3.41 15.64
CA PRO A 395 -23.36 -3.91 14.36
C PRO A 395 -22.37 -5.08 14.52
N LEU A 396 -22.44 -6.05 13.61
CA LEU A 396 -21.62 -7.27 13.67
C LEU A 396 -20.12 -6.95 13.78
N PHE A 397 -19.63 -5.99 12.98
CA PHE A 397 -18.21 -5.66 12.94
C PHE A 397 -17.74 -4.85 14.14
N GLU A 398 -18.62 -4.07 14.77
CA GLU A 398 -18.30 -3.34 16.00
C GLU A 398 -18.13 -4.31 17.17
N ARG A 399 -19.08 -5.25 17.34
CA ARG A 399 -19.06 -6.24 18.42
C ARG A 399 -17.78 -7.09 18.41
N PHE A 400 -17.32 -7.50 17.23
CA PHE A 400 -16.12 -8.34 17.06
C PHE A 400 -14.83 -7.51 16.89
N GLY A 401 -14.87 -6.18 17.00
CA GLY A 401 -13.70 -5.32 16.88
C GLY A 401 -13.12 -5.20 15.46
N VAL A 402 -13.81 -5.71 14.44
CA VAL A 402 -13.36 -5.71 13.05
C VAL A 402 -13.23 -4.30 12.49
N GLU A 403 -14.15 -3.39 12.84
CA GLU A 403 -14.14 -2.01 12.34
C GLU A 403 -12.84 -1.28 12.72
N LYS A 404 -12.34 -1.52 13.94
CA LYS A 404 -11.08 -0.95 14.42
C LYS A 404 -9.88 -1.52 13.66
N GLU A 405 -9.87 -2.83 13.40
CA GLU A 405 -8.81 -3.48 12.62
C GLU A 405 -8.81 -2.98 11.17
N ILE A 406 -9.98 -2.81 10.54
CA ILE A 406 -10.09 -2.20 9.20
C ILE A 406 -9.51 -0.79 9.20
N ALA A 407 -9.88 0.05 10.16
CA ALA A 407 -9.33 1.41 10.27
C ALA A 407 -7.79 1.38 10.43
N SER A 408 -7.27 0.46 11.25
CA SER A 408 -5.83 0.30 11.47
C SER A 408 -5.04 -0.06 10.19
N THR A 409 -5.69 -0.66 9.18
CA THR A 409 -5.03 -0.98 7.90
C THR A 409 -4.61 0.27 7.11
N LEU A 410 -5.25 1.42 7.38
CA LEU A 410 -4.92 2.69 6.74
C LEU A 410 -3.78 3.42 7.45
N GLU A 411 -3.49 3.04 8.69
CA GLU A 411 -2.42 3.64 9.48
C GLU A 411 -1.04 3.20 8.96
N ARG A 412 -0.10 4.14 8.95
CA ARG A 412 1.29 3.89 8.57
C ARG A 412 2.04 3.08 9.64
N ARG A 413 1.67 3.22 10.91
CA ARG A 413 2.34 2.62 12.06
C ARG A 413 1.47 1.53 12.68
N VAL A 414 2.07 0.40 13.08
CA VAL A 414 1.42 -0.67 13.83
C VAL A 414 2.26 -0.98 15.07
N ASP A 415 1.68 -0.86 16.26
CA ASP A 415 2.40 -1.12 17.51
C ASP A 415 2.47 -2.64 17.83
N LEU A 416 3.62 -3.07 18.37
CA LEU A 416 3.87 -4.44 18.82
C LEU A 416 3.64 -4.58 20.33
N PRO A 417 3.25 -5.77 20.84
CA PRO A 417 3.00 -5.99 22.27
C PRO A 417 4.17 -5.63 23.19
N SER A 418 5.42 -5.90 22.77
CA SER A 418 6.62 -5.55 23.54
C SER A 418 7.01 -4.06 23.45
N GLY A 419 6.20 -3.22 22.82
CA GLY A 419 6.44 -1.77 22.70
C GLY A 419 7.31 -1.37 21.50
N GLY A 420 7.73 -2.31 20.66
CA GLY A 420 8.21 -2.03 19.29
C GLY A 420 7.08 -1.57 18.37
N TYR A 421 7.41 -1.20 17.14
CA TYR A 421 6.40 -0.86 16.15
C TYR A 421 6.91 -1.14 14.73
N LEU A 422 5.96 -1.35 13.81
CA LEU A 422 6.17 -1.53 12.39
C LEU A 422 5.76 -0.27 11.63
N ILE A 423 6.49 0.07 10.58
CA ILE A 423 6.16 1.15 9.66
C ILE A 423 5.96 0.56 8.27
N PHE A 424 4.80 0.82 7.67
CA PHE A 424 4.43 0.37 6.33
C PHE A 424 4.53 1.53 5.33
N ASP A 425 5.47 1.42 4.40
CA ASP A 425 5.66 2.39 3.32
C ASP A 425 5.36 1.75 1.95
N TYR A 426 4.50 2.41 1.18
CA TYR A 426 4.05 1.95 -0.13
C TYR A 426 4.79 2.74 -1.21
N ALA A 427 5.69 2.08 -1.93
CA ALA A 427 6.30 2.63 -3.15
C ALA A 427 5.54 2.16 -4.40
N GLU A 428 5.94 2.63 -5.58
CA GLU A 428 5.28 2.27 -6.84
C GLU A 428 5.39 0.77 -7.17
N ALA A 429 6.56 0.17 -6.93
CA ALA A 429 6.86 -1.20 -7.35
C ALA A 429 6.94 -2.22 -6.19
N PHE A 430 7.18 -1.74 -4.97
CA PHE A 430 7.37 -2.59 -3.80
C PHE A 430 6.80 -1.96 -2.53
N THR A 431 6.51 -2.79 -1.54
CA THR A 431 6.12 -2.34 -0.19
C THR A 431 7.27 -2.57 0.77
N VAL A 432 7.62 -1.55 1.56
CA VAL A 432 8.68 -1.61 2.56
C VAL A 432 8.05 -1.68 3.94
N ILE A 433 8.54 -2.60 4.77
CA ILE A 433 8.11 -2.78 6.15
C ILE A 433 9.33 -2.63 7.05
N ASP A 434 9.36 -1.58 7.86
CA ASP A 434 10.46 -1.28 8.78
C ASP A 434 10.10 -1.67 10.21
N VAL A 435 10.99 -2.39 10.90
CA VAL A 435 10.81 -2.89 12.26
C VAL A 435 11.63 -2.05 13.23
N ASN A 436 10.95 -1.39 14.17
CA ASN A 436 11.60 -0.55 15.18
C ASN A 436 11.47 -1.12 16.58
N THR A 437 12.51 -0.94 17.40
CA THR A 437 12.42 -1.10 18.86
C THR A 437 11.93 0.21 19.47
N GLY A 438 10.86 0.17 20.28
CA GLY A 438 10.41 1.36 21.01
C GLY A 438 11.18 1.56 22.31
N ARG A 439 10.52 2.12 23.33
CA ARG A 439 11.14 2.45 24.63
C ARG A 439 11.61 1.23 25.45
N PHE A 440 11.31 0.01 25.00
CA PHE A 440 11.64 -1.23 25.70
C PHE A 440 13.07 -1.71 25.42
N VAL A 441 14.06 -0.86 25.70
CA VAL A 441 15.48 -1.22 25.71
C VAL A 441 15.89 -1.39 27.17
N GLY A 442 16.10 -2.64 27.60
CA GLY A 442 16.42 -2.99 28.99
C GLY A 442 17.59 -2.16 29.57
N SER A 443 17.54 -1.93 30.88
CA SER A 443 18.54 -1.16 31.65
C SER A 443 20.00 -1.50 31.29
N ARG A 444 20.80 -0.45 31.00
CA ARG A 444 22.23 -0.52 30.68
C ARG A 444 23.04 -1.00 31.90
N SER A 445 23.46 -2.26 31.90
CA SER A 445 24.49 -2.81 32.81
C SER A 445 25.46 -3.69 32.00
N LYS A 446 26.68 -3.99 32.45
CA LYS A 446 27.73 -4.69 31.66
C LYS A 446 27.35 -6.04 31.01
N ASN A 447 26.26 -6.68 31.44
CA ASN A 447 25.63 -7.85 30.77
C ASN A 447 24.54 -7.44 29.73
N SER A 448 24.50 -6.16 29.33
CA SER A 448 23.43 -5.56 28.52
C SER A 448 23.50 -5.97 27.06
N THR A 449 24.67 -6.30 26.52
CA THR A 449 24.81 -6.63 25.10
C THR A 449 24.06 -7.92 24.76
N GLN A 450 24.17 -8.94 25.62
CA GLN A 450 23.43 -10.19 25.45
C GLN A 450 21.92 -10.01 25.68
N ARG A 451 21.53 -9.22 26.69
CA ARG A 451 20.12 -8.89 26.95
C ARG A 451 19.49 -8.04 25.84
N LEU A 452 20.27 -7.18 25.20
CA LEU A 452 19.83 -6.35 24.08
C LEU A 452 19.61 -7.21 22.84
N GLU A 453 20.54 -8.09 22.50
CA GLU A 453 20.38 -9.07 21.42
C GLU A 453 19.14 -9.96 21.64
N ASP A 454 18.94 -10.49 22.86
CA ASP A 454 17.75 -11.29 23.18
C ASP A 454 16.45 -10.49 23.00
N THR A 455 16.47 -9.19 23.35
CA THR A 455 15.33 -8.28 23.15
C THR A 455 15.07 -8.01 21.68
N ILE A 456 16.12 -7.80 20.88
CA ILE A 456 16.03 -7.59 19.43
C ILE A 456 15.43 -8.81 18.75
N VAL A 457 15.92 -10.01 19.08
CA VAL A 457 15.40 -11.26 18.51
C VAL A 457 13.95 -11.46 18.90
N LYS A 458 13.59 -11.23 20.16
CA LYS A 458 12.21 -11.32 20.62
C LYS A 458 11.31 -10.34 19.86
N ASN A 459 11.74 -9.08 19.70
CA ASN A 459 10.99 -8.08 18.95
C ASN A 459 10.83 -8.48 17.47
N ASN A 460 11.88 -8.99 16.83
CA ASN A 460 11.82 -9.48 15.44
C ASN A 460 10.90 -10.70 15.29
N LEU A 461 10.88 -11.63 16.25
CA LEU A 461 9.95 -12.78 16.23
C LEU A 461 8.49 -12.35 16.43
N GLU A 462 8.23 -11.33 17.26
CA GLU A 462 6.90 -10.71 17.39
C GLU A 462 6.52 -9.96 16.10
N ALA A 463 7.47 -9.21 15.53
CA ALA A 463 7.32 -8.51 14.26
C ALA A 463 6.96 -9.49 13.15
N VAL A 464 7.60 -10.65 13.04
CA VAL A 464 7.25 -11.67 12.03
C VAL A 464 5.77 -12.04 12.07
N LYS A 465 5.23 -12.32 13.26
CA LYS A 465 3.81 -12.71 13.41
C LYS A 465 2.89 -11.58 12.97
N GLU A 466 3.20 -10.35 13.40
CA GLU A 466 2.39 -9.18 13.06
C GLU A 466 2.53 -8.79 11.59
N VAL A 467 3.71 -8.89 10.99
CA VAL A 467 3.95 -8.64 9.56
C VAL A 467 3.11 -9.59 8.72
N VAL A 468 3.18 -10.90 8.98
CA VAL A 468 2.39 -11.88 8.22
C VAL A 468 0.88 -11.64 8.39
N ARG A 469 0.43 -11.30 9.60
CA ARG A 469 -0.97 -10.93 9.85
C ARG A 469 -1.36 -9.68 9.06
N GLN A 470 -0.55 -8.63 9.08
CA GLN A 470 -0.80 -7.37 8.36
C GLN A 470 -0.75 -7.56 6.84
N LEU A 471 0.13 -8.42 6.31
CA LEU A 471 0.13 -8.76 4.88
C LEU A 471 -1.19 -9.38 4.44
N ARG A 472 -1.80 -10.22 5.29
CA ARG A 472 -3.12 -10.83 5.05
C ARG A 472 -4.26 -9.83 5.26
N LEU A 473 -4.22 -9.08 6.36
CA LEU A 473 -5.26 -8.10 6.73
C LEU A 473 -5.35 -6.94 5.72
N ARG A 474 -4.20 -6.44 5.26
CA ARG A 474 -4.10 -5.35 4.28
C ARG A 474 -4.13 -5.83 2.82
N ASP A 475 -4.18 -7.15 2.61
CA ASP A 475 -4.00 -7.84 1.33
C ASP A 475 -2.83 -7.30 0.47
N ILE A 476 -1.67 -7.08 1.10
CA ILE A 476 -0.49 -6.56 0.40
C ILE A 476 0.07 -7.65 -0.51
N GLY A 477 0.26 -7.32 -1.79
CA GLY A 477 0.91 -8.20 -2.75
C GLY A 477 1.97 -7.46 -3.57
N GLY A 478 2.74 -8.23 -4.33
CA GLY A 478 3.85 -7.75 -5.15
C GLY A 478 5.18 -8.06 -4.50
N ILE A 479 6.16 -7.19 -4.74
CA ILE A 479 7.48 -7.28 -4.11
C ILE A 479 7.38 -6.62 -2.74
N ILE A 480 7.80 -7.33 -1.70
CA ILE A 480 7.78 -6.87 -0.31
C ILE A 480 9.21 -6.96 0.23
N VAL A 481 9.65 -5.90 0.88
CA VAL A 481 10.94 -5.81 1.56
C VAL A 481 10.68 -5.57 3.03
N ILE A 482 11.22 -6.43 3.90
CA ILE A 482 11.10 -6.29 5.36
C ILE A 482 12.48 -5.98 5.93
N ASP A 483 12.61 -4.84 6.59
CA ASP A 483 13.82 -4.39 7.27
C ASP A 483 13.74 -4.78 8.75
N PHE A 484 14.34 -5.92 9.10
CA PHE A 484 14.43 -6.36 10.49
C PHE A 484 15.60 -5.67 11.18
N ILE A 485 15.47 -5.45 12.49
CA ILE A 485 16.56 -4.91 13.30
C ILE A 485 17.77 -5.82 13.20
N ASP A 486 18.94 -5.21 12.98
CA ASP A 486 20.22 -5.90 12.83
C ASP A 486 20.48 -6.91 13.95
N MET A 487 20.91 -8.11 13.56
CA MET A 487 21.27 -9.20 14.48
C MET A 487 22.69 -9.68 14.16
N ALA A 488 23.61 -9.55 15.13
CA ALA A 488 25.01 -9.95 14.94
C ALA A 488 25.15 -11.48 14.78
N ASN A 489 24.33 -12.25 15.50
CA ASN A 489 24.41 -13.70 15.51
C ASN A 489 23.67 -14.34 14.32
N LEU A 490 24.36 -15.17 13.55
CA LEU A 490 23.77 -15.91 12.42
C LEU A 490 22.63 -16.84 12.86
N LYS A 491 22.70 -17.43 14.06
CA LYS A 491 21.64 -18.30 14.59
C LYS A 491 20.33 -17.54 14.81
N ASN A 492 20.43 -16.30 15.25
CA ASN A 492 19.26 -15.44 15.50
C ASN A 492 18.59 -15.04 14.18
N ARG A 493 19.39 -14.67 13.17
CA ARG A 493 18.89 -14.42 11.80
C ARG A 493 18.17 -15.64 11.23
N GLN A 494 18.76 -16.82 11.36
CA GLN A 494 18.13 -18.08 10.92
C GLN A 494 16.83 -18.38 11.67
N ALA A 495 16.76 -18.07 12.97
CA ALA A 495 15.54 -18.27 13.75
C ALA A 495 14.39 -17.36 13.28
N VAL A 496 14.69 -16.10 12.94
CA VAL A 496 13.70 -15.15 12.41
C VAL A 496 13.25 -15.55 10.99
N GLU A 497 14.19 -15.93 10.11
CA GLU A 497 13.88 -16.44 8.77
C GLU A 497 12.97 -17.67 8.83
N GLU A 498 13.27 -18.59 9.74
CA GLU A 498 12.50 -19.80 9.92
C GLU A 498 11.09 -19.53 10.49
N ALA A 499 10.99 -18.64 11.46
CA ALA A 499 9.70 -18.19 11.98
C ALA A 499 8.87 -17.53 10.87
N LEU A 500 9.50 -16.71 10.00
CA LEU A 500 8.81 -16.08 8.88
C LEU A 500 8.29 -17.10 7.88
N ARG A 501 9.11 -18.09 7.51
CA ARG A 501 8.66 -19.19 6.63
C ARG A 501 7.50 -19.96 7.25
N GLN A 502 7.56 -20.28 8.54
CA GLN A 502 6.52 -21.02 9.25
C GLN A 502 5.20 -20.24 9.33
N GLU A 503 5.24 -18.94 9.63
CA GLU A 503 4.02 -18.13 9.67
C GLU A 503 3.42 -17.92 8.27
N LEU A 504 4.26 -17.79 7.23
CA LEU A 504 3.81 -17.68 5.85
C LEU A 504 3.15 -18.96 5.30
N GLU A 505 3.37 -20.13 5.91
CA GLU A 505 2.64 -21.36 5.54
C GLU A 505 1.13 -21.26 5.85
N ARG A 506 0.74 -20.40 6.79
CA ARG A 506 -0.68 -20.12 7.09
C ARG A 506 -1.33 -19.23 6.02
N ASP A 507 -0.55 -18.50 5.24
CA ASP A 507 -1.06 -17.67 4.15
C ASP A 507 -1.48 -18.55 2.96
N ARG A 508 -2.71 -18.38 2.51
CA ARG A 508 -3.27 -19.11 1.36
C ARG A 508 -2.73 -18.57 0.04
N THR A 509 -2.33 -17.30 0.02
CA THR A 509 -1.76 -16.64 -1.13
C THR A 509 -0.36 -17.16 -1.37
N LYS A 510 0.01 -17.37 -2.63
CA LYS A 510 1.33 -17.91 -2.96
C LYS A 510 2.40 -16.87 -2.60
N THR A 511 3.29 -17.26 -1.69
CA THR A 511 4.44 -16.48 -1.28
C THR A 511 5.74 -17.14 -1.74
N TYR A 512 6.76 -16.32 -1.99
CA TYR A 512 8.11 -16.78 -2.28
C TYR A 512 9.08 -15.87 -1.53
N VAL A 513 9.77 -16.45 -0.56
CA VAL A 513 10.81 -15.80 0.23
C VAL A 513 12.16 -16.18 -0.36
N VAL A 514 13.02 -15.20 -0.59
CA VAL A 514 14.40 -15.44 -1.06
C VAL A 514 15.25 -15.87 0.14
N GLU A 515 16.05 -14.96 0.70
CA GLU A 515 16.87 -15.13 1.90
C GLU A 515 17.08 -13.74 2.54
N ILE A 516 17.58 -13.68 3.77
CA ILE A 516 18.00 -12.41 4.39
C ILE A 516 19.25 -11.91 3.65
N SER A 517 19.15 -10.72 3.06
CA SER A 517 20.25 -9.99 2.45
C SER A 517 21.39 -9.76 3.46
N PRO A 518 22.65 -9.64 3.01
CA PRO A 518 23.76 -9.20 3.86
C PRO A 518 23.47 -7.86 4.58
N LEU A 519 22.55 -7.05 4.04
CA LEU A 519 22.10 -5.78 4.61
C LEU A 519 20.97 -5.93 5.65
N GLY A 520 20.57 -7.15 6.02
CA GLY A 520 19.49 -7.39 7.00
C GLY A 520 18.07 -7.42 6.41
N LEU A 521 17.92 -7.06 5.14
CA LEU A 521 16.63 -7.02 4.45
C LEU A 521 16.13 -8.40 4.05
N VAL A 522 14.85 -8.69 4.28
CA VAL A 522 14.17 -9.85 3.70
C VAL A 522 13.43 -9.45 2.44
N GLU A 523 13.77 -10.11 1.34
CA GLU A 523 13.06 -9.96 0.07
C GLU A 523 12.07 -11.10 -0.11
N MET A 524 10.81 -10.76 -0.36
CA MET A 524 9.78 -11.73 -0.69
C MET A 524 8.81 -11.21 -1.75
N THR A 525 8.07 -12.14 -2.34
CA THR A 525 6.95 -11.82 -3.21
C THR A 525 5.69 -12.50 -2.71
N ARG A 526 4.56 -11.80 -2.77
CA ARG A 526 3.22 -12.33 -2.50
C ARG A 526 2.33 -12.07 -3.71
N GLN A 527 1.60 -13.06 -4.17
CA GLN A 527 0.76 -12.92 -5.37
C GLN A 527 -0.37 -11.91 -5.15
N ASN A 528 -0.61 -11.00 -6.11
CA ASN A 528 -1.80 -10.12 -6.09
C ASN A 528 -3.02 -10.93 -6.53
N VAL A 529 -4.01 -11.03 -5.65
CA VAL A 529 -5.26 -11.76 -5.90
C VAL A 529 -6.43 -10.80 -5.97
N THR A 530 -6.54 -9.90 -5.00
CA THR A 530 -7.62 -8.92 -4.84
C THR A 530 -7.06 -7.53 -4.54
N ASP A 531 -7.92 -6.52 -4.60
CA ASP A 531 -7.61 -5.17 -4.11
C ASP A 531 -7.75 -5.16 -2.57
N GLY A 532 -6.75 -4.62 -1.88
CA GLY A 532 -6.77 -4.51 -0.43
C GLY A 532 -7.65 -3.36 0.09
N PRO A 533 -7.84 -3.26 1.42
CA PRO A 533 -8.62 -2.19 2.03
C PRO A 533 -8.13 -0.80 1.63
N ARG A 534 -6.81 -0.59 1.51
CA ARG A 534 -6.22 0.68 1.11
C ARG A 534 -6.66 1.09 -0.31
N GLU A 535 -6.61 0.18 -1.27
CA GLU A 535 -6.97 0.44 -2.68
C GLU A 535 -8.47 0.74 -2.85
N VAL A 536 -9.32 0.09 -2.05
CA VAL A 536 -10.78 0.27 -2.08
C VAL A 536 -11.23 1.53 -1.34
N MET A 537 -10.64 1.82 -0.18
CA MET A 537 -11.08 2.90 0.72
C MET A 537 -10.41 4.24 0.43
N THR A 538 -9.29 4.27 -0.29
CA THR A 538 -8.52 5.51 -0.54
C THR A 538 -8.52 5.92 -2.01
N ARG A 539 -8.15 7.19 -2.26
CA ARG A 539 -7.84 7.72 -3.59
C ARG A 539 -6.50 8.45 -3.51
N LYS A 540 -5.79 8.54 -4.63
CA LYS A 540 -4.55 9.34 -4.69
C LYS A 540 -4.86 10.79 -4.32
N CYS A 541 -3.96 11.39 -3.54
CA CYS A 541 -4.06 12.80 -3.16
C CYS A 541 -4.04 13.66 -4.43
N PRO A 542 -5.04 14.55 -4.66
CA PRO A 542 -5.06 15.38 -5.85
C PRO A 542 -3.95 16.45 -5.86
N MET A 543 -3.36 16.76 -4.71
CA MET A 543 -2.32 17.78 -4.56
C MET A 543 -0.93 17.23 -4.89
N CYS A 544 -0.54 16.12 -4.26
CA CYS A 544 0.80 15.54 -4.39
C CYS A 544 0.83 14.25 -5.21
N ALA A 545 -0.29 13.84 -5.82
CA ALA A 545 -0.43 12.59 -6.57
C ALA A 545 -0.04 11.30 -5.81
N GLY A 546 0.16 11.38 -4.48
CA GLY A 546 0.58 10.27 -3.63
C GLY A 546 1.95 10.44 -2.97
N ASP A 547 2.70 11.50 -3.27
CA ASP A 547 4.08 11.68 -2.79
C ASP A 547 4.18 12.02 -1.28
N GLY A 548 3.06 12.44 -0.67
CA GLY A 548 3.03 12.83 0.75
C GLY A 548 3.77 14.13 1.06
N ILE A 549 4.30 14.82 0.06
CA ILE A 549 5.00 16.11 0.18
C ILE A 549 4.28 17.18 -0.65
N VAL A 550 4.29 18.42 -0.17
CA VAL A 550 3.76 19.59 -0.89
C VAL A 550 4.84 20.65 -1.00
N VAL A 551 4.79 21.43 -2.08
CA VAL A 551 5.72 22.54 -2.30
C VAL A 551 5.56 23.56 -1.17
N SER A 552 6.68 24.05 -0.62
CA SER A 552 6.66 25.04 0.46
C SER A 552 5.96 26.34 0.04
N ASP A 553 5.39 27.05 1.01
CA ASP A 553 4.71 28.32 0.77
C ASP A 553 5.65 29.36 0.16
N SER A 554 6.93 29.37 0.56
CA SER A 554 7.95 30.24 -0.01
C SER A 554 8.22 29.96 -1.49
N THR A 555 8.33 28.68 -1.87
CA THR A 555 8.53 28.29 -3.27
C THR A 555 7.29 28.61 -4.10
N SER A 556 6.09 28.38 -3.55
CA SER A 556 4.82 28.71 -4.20
C SER A 556 4.69 30.23 -4.43
N ALA A 557 5.03 31.05 -3.43
CA ALA A 557 5.10 32.50 -3.57
C ALA A 557 6.08 32.92 -4.68
N MET A 558 7.26 32.29 -4.76
CA MET A 558 8.21 32.60 -5.84
C MET A 558 7.71 32.21 -7.22
N LYS A 559 6.88 31.16 -7.33
CA LYS A 559 6.24 30.79 -8.59
C LYS A 559 5.20 31.84 -9.00
N VAL A 560 4.34 32.25 -8.07
CA VAL A 560 3.37 33.34 -8.29
C VAL A 560 4.09 34.63 -8.68
N GLU A 561 5.17 34.98 -8.00
CA GLU A 561 5.96 36.18 -8.31
C GLU A 561 6.52 36.14 -9.75
N ARG A 562 7.02 34.99 -10.20
CA ARG A 562 7.49 34.81 -11.59
C ARG A 562 6.35 34.95 -12.61
N GLU A 563 5.16 34.46 -12.27
CA GLU A 563 3.98 34.58 -13.11
C GLU A 563 3.51 36.04 -13.21
N LEU A 564 3.47 36.77 -12.10
CA LEU A 564 3.20 38.22 -12.09
C LEU A 564 4.19 39.01 -12.95
N ARG A 565 5.49 38.66 -12.91
CA ARG A 565 6.49 39.25 -13.81
C ARG A 565 6.22 38.94 -15.28
N THR A 566 5.76 37.73 -15.58
CA THR A 566 5.42 37.29 -16.94
C THR A 566 4.21 38.06 -17.47
N ILE A 567 3.17 38.21 -16.64
CA ILE A 567 1.98 39.02 -16.93
C ILE A 567 2.39 40.48 -17.20
N ALA A 568 3.22 41.06 -16.33
CA ALA A 568 3.69 42.44 -16.52
C ALA A 568 4.58 42.63 -17.76
N ALA A 569 5.36 41.61 -18.16
CA ALA A 569 6.15 41.64 -19.37
C ALA A 569 5.30 41.56 -20.65
N GLY A 570 4.18 40.82 -20.61
CA GLY A 570 3.21 40.71 -21.69
C GLY A 570 2.19 41.85 -21.77
N ALA A 571 2.30 42.87 -20.91
CA ALA A 571 1.34 43.96 -20.78
C ALA A 571 1.14 44.77 -22.08
N ALA A 572 -0.13 45.02 -22.44
CA ALA A 572 -0.46 45.95 -23.52
C ALA A 572 -0.02 47.39 -23.21
N ARG A 573 0.20 48.20 -24.26
CA ARG A 573 0.56 49.63 -24.09
C ARG A 573 -0.54 50.36 -23.34
N GLY A 574 -0.23 50.85 -22.15
CA GLY A 574 -1.13 51.68 -21.32
C GLY A 574 -1.56 51.04 -20.00
N VAL A 575 -1.35 49.73 -19.81
CA VAL A 575 -1.63 49.06 -18.53
C VAL A 575 -0.58 49.49 -17.49
N GLN A 576 -1.00 50.01 -16.35
CA GLN A 576 -0.12 50.48 -15.27
C GLN A 576 -0.27 49.66 -13.99
N ALA A 577 -1.43 49.05 -13.78
CA ALA A 577 -1.74 48.25 -12.61
C ALA A 577 -2.53 46.98 -12.97
N TYR A 578 -2.40 45.98 -12.11
CA TYR A 578 -3.13 44.72 -12.16
C TYR A 578 -3.83 44.47 -10.84
N ARG A 579 -5.07 43.98 -10.89
CA ARG A 579 -5.76 43.40 -9.76
C ARG A 579 -5.70 41.88 -9.89
N VAL A 580 -5.07 41.20 -8.93
CA VAL A 580 -4.76 39.78 -9.04
C VAL A 580 -5.24 39.02 -7.81
N ALA A 581 -6.05 38.00 -8.02
CA ALA A 581 -6.43 37.05 -6.99
C ALA A 581 -5.33 36.02 -6.78
N VAL A 582 -4.92 35.85 -5.52
CA VAL A 582 -3.88 34.91 -5.08
C VAL A 582 -4.36 34.10 -3.87
N HIS A 583 -3.76 32.93 -3.66
CA HIS A 583 -4.13 32.08 -2.53
C HIS A 583 -3.89 32.80 -1.17
N PRO A 584 -4.85 32.77 -0.20
CA PRO A 584 -4.74 33.50 1.07
C PRO A 584 -3.46 33.22 1.86
N ARG A 585 -3.02 31.95 1.89
CA ARG A 585 -1.76 31.54 2.54
C ARG A 585 -0.50 32.11 1.89
N ILE A 586 -0.55 32.38 0.58
CA ILE A 586 0.61 32.85 -0.20
C ILE A 586 0.65 34.38 -0.24
N LEU A 587 -0.50 35.05 -0.04
CA LEU A 587 -0.60 36.50 -0.06
C LEU A 587 0.36 37.18 0.95
N PRO A 588 0.39 36.84 2.26
CA PRO A 588 1.34 37.46 3.19
C PRO A 588 2.81 37.22 2.81
N VAL A 589 3.11 36.04 2.26
CA VAL A 589 4.47 35.67 1.84
C VAL A 589 4.90 36.46 0.60
N LEU A 590 3.98 36.75 -0.32
CA LEU A 590 4.20 37.60 -1.50
C LEU A 590 4.34 39.07 -1.13
N VAL A 591 3.53 39.56 -0.18
CA VAL A 591 3.59 40.95 0.27
C VAL A 591 4.87 41.20 1.06
N GLY A 592 5.25 40.25 1.92
CA GLY A 592 6.41 40.36 2.79
C GLY A 592 6.19 41.33 3.95
N ALA A 593 7.18 41.43 4.83
CA ALA A 593 7.13 42.32 5.99
C ALA A 593 6.87 43.76 5.55
N GLY A 594 5.76 44.35 6.00
CA GLY A 594 5.38 45.73 5.63
C GLY A 594 5.31 46.00 4.12
N GLY A 595 5.07 44.99 3.29
CA GLY A 595 4.97 45.17 1.84
C GLY A 595 6.29 45.26 1.07
N GLU A 596 7.44 45.01 1.70
CA GLU A 596 8.76 45.15 1.07
C GLU A 596 8.94 44.29 -0.18
N ARG A 597 8.46 43.04 -0.15
CA ARG A 597 8.62 42.10 -1.27
C ARG A 597 7.73 42.48 -2.45
N LEU A 598 6.49 42.90 -2.19
CA LEU A 598 5.59 43.39 -3.23
C LEU A 598 6.16 44.66 -3.90
N ARG A 599 6.67 45.61 -3.12
CA ARG A 599 7.31 46.81 -3.67
C ARG A 599 8.53 46.47 -4.53
N ALA A 600 9.39 45.57 -4.07
CA ALA A 600 10.53 45.12 -4.86
C ALA A 600 10.11 44.48 -6.20
N LEU A 601 9.01 43.75 -6.21
CA LEU A 601 8.41 43.22 -7.44
C LEU A 601 7.92 44.35 -8.36
N GLU A 602 7.15 45.29 -7.82
CA GLU A 602 6.63 46.45 -8.57
C GLU A 602 7.74 47.33 -9.13
N ASP A 603 8.84 47.51 -8.40
CA ASP A 603 10.02 48.27 -8.81
C ASP A 603 10.73 47.63 -10.01
N VAL A 604 10.76 46.30 -10.06
CA VAL A 604 11.35 45.55 -11.17
C VAL A 604 10.43 45.54 -12.39
N THR A 605 9.12 45.33 -12.20
CA THR A 605 8.17 45.25 -13.31
C THR A 605 7.71 46.62 -13.83
N LYS A 606 7.91 47.69 -13.05
CA LYS A 606 7.36 49.03 -13.29
C LYS A 606 5.82 49.04 -13.41
N ARG A 607 5.16 48.08 -12.75
CA ARG A 607 3.70 47.91 -12.70
C ARG A 607 3.26 47.76 -11.25
N ARG A 608 2.08 48.28 -10.90
CA ARG A 608 1.46 48.08 -9.58
C ARG A 608 0.64 46.80 -9.54
N PHE A 609 0.63 46.10 -8.42
CA PHE A 609 -0.15 44.88 -8.20
C PHE A 609 -1.03 45.00 -6.96
N PHE A 610 -2.34 45.02 -7.16
CA PHE A 610 -3.34 44.95 -6.10
C PHE A 610 -3.74 43.48 -5.90
N LEU A 611 -3.09 42.84 -4.93
CA LEU A 611 -3.35 41.44 -4.58
C LEU A 611 -4.62 41.32 -3.74
N VAL A 612 -5.51 40.40 -4.12
CA VAL A 612 -6.72 40.05 -3.38
C VAL A 612 -6.73 38.56 -3.08
N GLU A 613 -7.48 38.15 -2.07
CA GLU A 613 -7.64 36.73 -1.75
C GLU A 613 -8.52 36.05 -2.80
N ALA A 614 -8.05 34.92 -3.32
CA ALA A 614 -8.86 34.09 -4.20
C ALA A 614 -10.02 33.46 -3.42
N GLU A 615 -11.22 33.55 -3.98
CA GLU A 615 -12.41 32.92 -3.40
C GLU A 615 -12.41 31.41 -3.61
N GLY A 616 -12.81 30.66 -2.58
CA GLY A 616 -12.96 29.19 -2.65
C GLY A 616 -11.67 28.39 -2.51
N HIS A 617 -11.67 27.16 -3.02
CA HIS A 617 -10.55 26.23 -2.91
C HIS A 617 -9.53 26.43 -4.04
N ALA A 618 -8.71 27.48 -3.91
CA ALA A 618 -7.61 27.74 -4.81
C ALA A 618 -6.39 26.84 -4.50
N HIS A 619 -5.59 26.50 -5.51
CA HIS A 619 -4.27 25.90 -5.28
C HIS A 619 -3.27 26.96 -4.77
N ALA A 620 -2.19 26.55 -4.11
CA ALA A 620 -1.25 27.51 -3.51
C ALA A 620 -0.59 28.45 -4.55
N ASP A 621 -0.37 27.97 -5.78
CA ASP A 621 0.17 28.77 -6.88
C ASP A 621 -0.90 29.47 -7.72
N HIS A 622 -2.13 29.59 -7.21
CA HIS A 622 -3.20 30.23 -7.95
C HIS A 622 -2.91 31.72 -8.20
N VAL A 623 -3.01 32.10 -9.48
CA VAL A 623 -2.92 33.47 -9.97
C VAL A 623 -4.06 33.69 -10.94
N ASN A 624 -4.92 34.68 -10.68
CA ASN A 624 -5.96 35.06 -11.60
C ASN A 624 -6.06 36.58 -11.70
N VAL A 625 -5.87 37.13 -12.90
CA VAL A 625 -5.97 38.57 -13.14
C VAL A 625 -7.45 38.94 -13.24
N LEU A 626 -7.96 39.68 -12.25
CA LEU A 626 -9.35 40.11 -12.20
C LEU A 626 -9.58 41.37 -13.05
N ALA A 627 -8.59 42.27 -13.10
CA ALA A 627 -8.65 43.50 -13.89
C ALA A 627 -7.25 44.03 -14.20
N GLU A 628 -7.12 44.77 -15.30
CA GLU A 628 -5.91 45.48 -15.71
C GLU A 628 -6.28 46.88 -16.21
N GLY A 629 -5.46 47.90 -15.92
CA GLY A 629 -5.83 49.28 -16.23
C GLY A 629 -4.88 50.33 -15.66
N LYS A 630 -5.39 51.54 -15.48
CA LYS A 630 -4.66 52.63 -14.80
C LYS A 630 -4.64 52.41 -13.29
N VAL A 631 -3.64 52.96 -12.61
CA VAL A 631 -3.52 52.85 -11.14
C VAL A 631 -4.75 53.42 -10.44
N GLU A 632 -5.24 54.58 -10.88
CA GLU A 632 -6.38 55.30 -10.30
C GLU A 632 -7.71 54.53 -10.36
N GLU A 633 -7.86 53.62 -11.33
CA GLU A 633 -9.08 52.84 -11.54
C GLU A 633 -9.10 51.55 -10.68
N LEU A 634 -7.92 51.06 -10.29
CA LEU A 634 -7.75 49.79 -9.60
C LEU A 634 -7.33 49.94 -8.14
N GLN A 635 -6.96 51.14 -7.70
CA GLN A 635 -6.54 51.41 -6.33
C GLN A 635 -7.71 51.22 -5.36
N PRO A 636 -7.56 50.41 -4.29
CA PRO A 636 -8.61 50.21 -3.32
C PRO A 636 -8.89 51.51 -2.54
N ALA A 637 -10.16 51.89 -2.41
CA ALA A 637 -10.58 52.99 -1.56
C ALA A 637 -10.50 52.55 -0.09
N GLY A 638 -9.40 52.88 0.58
CA GLY A 638 -9.13 52.51 1.97
C GLY A 638 -9.02 53.73 2.90
N PRO A 639 -9.35 53.58 4.20
CA PRO A 639 -9.21 54.66 5.19
C PRO A 639 -7.75 54.97 5.56
N ILE A 640 -6.84 54.01 5.37
CA ILE A 640 -5.42 54.14 5.71
C ILE A 640 -4.61 54.28 4.41
N ALA A 641 -3.86 55.38 4.29
CA ALA A 641 -2.95 55.61 3.17
C ALA A 641 -1.62 54.86 3.35
N GLU A 642 -0.96 54.50 2.24
CA GLU A 642 0.42 54.00 2.27
C GLU A 642 1.34 55.01 2.98
N ALA A 643 2.27 54.52 3.80
CA ALA A 643 3.18 55.30 4.66
C ALA A 643 2.52 56.11 5.80
N ALA A 644 1.23 55.92 6.09
CA ALA A 644 0.60 56.50 7.28
C ALA A 644 1.10 55.82 8.58
N GLU A 645 1.32 56.62 9.62
CA GLU A 645 1.56 56.11 10.98
C GLU A 645 0.21 55.89 11.69
N VAL A 646 -0.02 54.66 12.16
CA VAL A 646 -1.27 54.27 12.83
C VAL A 646 -0.94 53.54 14.13
N GLU A 647 -1.73 53.79 15.18
CA GLU A 647 -1.65 53.02 16.43
C GLU A 647 -2.65 51.85 16.38
N VAL A 648 -2.14 50.62 16.40
CA VAL A 648 -2.95 49.39 16.28
C VAL A 648 -2.89 48.62 17.59
N LYS A 649 -4.05 48.21 18.11
CA LYS A 649 -4.12 47.22 19.19
C LYS A 649 -4.09 45.83 18.58
N LEU A 650 -3.02 45.08 18.84
CA LEU A 650 -2.88 43.70 18.36
C LEU A 650 -3.76 42.78 19.20
N VAL A 651 -4.62 42.01 18.55
CA VAL A 651 -5.61 41.14 19.20
C VAL A 651 -5.22 39.67 19.08
N GLU A 652 -4.63 39.29 17.94
CA GLU A 652 -4.30 37.90 17.64
C GLU A 652 -3.00 37.78 16.85
N VAL A 653 -2.49 36.55 16.73
CA VAL A 653 -1.35 36.20 15.86
C VAL A 653 -1.87 35.95 14.45
N GLY A 654 -1.09 36.30 13.43
CA GLY A 654 -1.46 36.11 12.03
C GLY A 654 -1.79 34.66 11.68
N LEU A 655 -2.92 34.44 11.02
CA LEU A 655 -3.40 33.10 10.63
C LEU A 655 -2.43 32.36 9.68
N HIS A 656 -1.76 33.10 8.80
CA HIS A 656 -0.86 32.56 7.77
C HIS A 656 0.60 33.02 7.95
N ASP A 657 0.86 33.86 8.96
CA ASP A 657 2.20 34.24 9.38
C ASP A 657 2.27 34.22 10.91
N PRO A 658 2.87 33.18 11.51
CA PRO A 658 2.94 33.03 12.97
C PRO A 658 3.84 34.09 13.63
N THR A 659 4.62 34.84 12.85
CA THR A 659 5.47 35.93 13.37
C THR A 659 4.75 37.28 13.40
N ALA A 660 3.64 37.41 12.69
CA ALA A 660 2.87 38.64 12.61
C ALA A 660 1.83 38.76 13.74
N GLY A 661 1.58 39.99 14.18
CA GLY A 661 0.43 40.34 15.00
C GLY A 661 -0.65 41.00 14.15
N VAL A 662 -1.92 40.70 14.43
CA VAL A 662 -3.07 41.25 13.69
C VAL A 662 -3.92 42.11 14.62
N GLY A 663 -4.36 43.26 14.12
CA GLY A 663 -5.34 44.11 14.76
C GLY A 663 -6.32 44.71 13.75
N ILE A 664 -7.43 45.26 14.22
CA ILE A 664 -8.43 45.89 13.35
C ILE A 664 -8.44 47.39 13.63
N VAL A 665 -8.34 48.20 12.58
CA VAL A 665 -8.49 49.67 12.64
C VAL A 665 -9.49 50.10 11.58
N GLU A 666 -10.54 50.82 12.00
CA GLU A 666 -11.58 51.36 11.12
C GLU A 666 -12.20 50.33 10.15
N GLY A 667 -12.32 49.07 10.59
CA GLY A 667 -12.89 47.96 9.82
C GLY A 667 -11.90 47.26 8.87
N VAL A 668 -10.62 47.62 8.90
CA VAL A 668 -9.55 47.04 8.06
C VAL A 668 -8.60 46.22 8.93
N GLU A 669 -8.20 45.05 8.43
CA GLU A 669 -7.25 44.16 9.11
C GLU A 669 -5.81 44.68 8.92
N VAL A 670 -5.12 45.03 10.00
CA VAL A 670 -3.73 45.49 9.96
C VAL A 670 -2.82 44.35 10.44
N ILE A 671 -2.03 43.81 9.51
CA ILE A 671 -1.08 42.72 9.72
C ILE A 671 0.30 43.35 9.96
N VAL A 672 0.82 43.20 11.17
CA VAL A 672 2.07 43.82 11.62
C VAL A 672 3.17 42.76 11.69
N ALA A 673 4.15 42.86 10.80
CA ALA A 673 5.24 41.90 10.72
C ALA A 673 6.10 41.88 12.01
N GLY A 674 6.45 40.68 12.48
CA GLY A 674 7.31 40.50 13.66
C GLY A 674 6.68 40.88 15.02
N ALA A 675 5.38 41.19 15.06
CA ALA A 675 4.69 41.65 16.27
C ALA A 675 3.88 40.59 17.02
N ALA A 676 4.08 39.29 16.72
CA ALA A 676 3.38 38.19 17.41
C ALA A 676 3.59 38.20 18.94
N THR A 677 4.76 38.61 19.43
CA THR A 677 5.04 38.73 20.87
C THR A 677 4.39 39.93 21.54
N GLN A 678 3.79 40.84 20.76
CA GLN A 678 3.18 42.09 21.21
C GLN A 678 1.64 42.03 21.17
N VAL A 679 1.07 40.85 20.93
CA VAL A 679 -0.38 40.61 21.01
C VAL A 679 -0.90 41.00 22.40
N GLY A 680 -2.00 41.76 22.42
CA GLY A 680 -2.57 42.38 23.61
C GLY A 680 -2.11 43.82 23.90
N ARG A 681 -1.09 44.32 23.18
CA ARG A 681 -0.55 45.68 23.34
C ARG A 681 -0.93 46.60 22.17
N LYS A 682 -0.86 47.91 22.42
CA LYS A 682 -0.93 48.93 21.38
C LYS A 682 0.47 49.18 20.82
N VAL A 683 0.60 49.13 19.50
CA VAL A 683 1.87 49.29 18.80
C VAL A 683 1.70 50.37 17.74
N LYS A 684 2.66 51.29 17.64
CA LYS A 684 2.73 52.25 16.54
C LYS A 684 3.35 51.57 15.34
N VAL A 685 2.66 51.62 14.19
CA VAL A 685 3.07 50.94 12.97
C VAL A 685 3.01 51.89 11.78
N VAL A 686 3.88 51.65 10.80
CA VAL A 686 3.85 52.35 9.50
C VAL A 686 3.16 51.45 8.49
N ALA A 687 2.10 51.96 7.86
CA ALA A 687 1.41 51.27 6.79
C ALA A 687 2.33 51.07 5.58
N GLY A 688 2.51 49.81 5.23
CA GLY A 688 3.41 49.38 4.18
C GLY A 688 2.71 49.24 2.83
N ALA A 689 2.10 48.07 2.61
CA ALA A 689 1.23 47.80 1.47
C ALA A 689 -0.23 47.86 1.91
N VAL A 690 -1.05 48.63 1.20
CA VAL A 690 -2.50 48.73 1.43
C VAL A 690 -3.21 47.94 0.34
N LEU A 691 -3.87 46.86 0.75
CA LEU A 691 -4.65 45.98 -0.09
C LEU A 691 -6.13 46.06 0.31
N GLU A 692 -7.01 45.47 -0.50
CA GLU A 692 -8.45 45.49 -0.25
C GLU A 692 -8.77 44.76 1.07
N GLY A 693 -9.23 45.50 2.07
CA GLY A 693 -9.56 44.97 3.40
C GLY A 693 -8.37 44.63 4.31
N LYS A 694 -7.12 44.72 3.82
CA LYS A 694 -5.90 44.38 4.59
C LYS A 694 -4.77 45.37 4.41
N VAL A 695 -4.09 45.73 5.51
CA VAL A 695 -2.90 46.59 5.51
C VAL A 695 -1.73 45.84 6.10
N PHE A 696 -0.66 45.69 5.33
CA PHE A 696 0.60 45.12 5.79
C PHE A 696 1.49 46.23 6.32
N ALA A 697 1.82 46.19 7.60
CA ALA A 697 2.53 47.24 8.32
C ALA A 697 3.78 46.71 9.03
N SER A 698 4.70 47.62 9.35
CA SER A 698 5.91 47.34 10.14
C SER A 698 5.92 48.22 11.40
N PRO A 699 6.43 47.73 12.55
CA PRO A 699 6.48 48.51 13.78
C PRO A 699 7.44 49.70 13.66
N VAL A 700 7.03 50.86 14.18
CA VAL A 700 7.86 52.08 14.24
C VAL A 700 8.99 51.86 15.27
N GLY A 701 10.23 51.77 14.80
CA GLY A 701 11.43 51.65 15.67
C GLY A 701 11.75 50.25 16.20
N GLY A 702 11.15 49.19 15.63
CA GLY A 702 11.48 47.81 15.96
C GLY A 702 12.69 47.27 15.18
N PRO A 703 13.47 46.31 15.72
CA PRO A 703 14.55 45.67 14.97
C PRO A 703 13.99 44.91 13.75
N ALA A 704 14.81 44.80 12.70
CA ALA A 704 14.53 44.02 11.50
C ALA A 704 14.02 42.60 11.85
N PRO A 705 13.11 42.01 11.04
CA PRO A 705 12.49 40.73 11.38
C PRO A 705 13.54 39.65 11.65
N ALA A 706 13.46 39.02 12.82
CA ALA A 706 14.31 37.90 13.17
C ALA A 706 14.01 36.72 12.24
N THR A 707 15.06 36.07 11.73
CA THR A 707 14.96 34.81 10.99
C THR A 707 14.20 33.76 11.81
N PRO A 708 13.48 32.82 11.15
CA PRO A 708 12.67 31.82 11.85
C PRO A 708 13.53 31.06 12.86
N ILE A 709 13.01 30.93 14.08
CA ILE A 709 13.63 30.17 15.16
C ILE A 709 13.59 28.70 14.76
N THR A 710 14.68 28.19 14.19
CA THR A 710 14.87 26.75 14.01
C THR A 710 15.32 26.15 15.34
N PHE A 711 14.93 24.90 15.59
CA PHE A 711 15.31 24.15 16.79
C PHE A 711 16.85 24.09 16.99
N GLU A 712 17.61 24.23 15.90
CA GLU A 712 19.07 24.33 15.90
C GLU A 712 19.59 25.62 16.54
N SER A 713 18.88 26.74 16.39
CA SER A 713 19.29 28.05 16.93
C SER A 713 19.18 28.17 18.46
N GLU A 714 18.37 27.32 19.11
CA GLU A 714 18.32 27.24 20.58
C GLU A 714 19.36 26.29 21.18
N ALA A 715 19.87 25.34 20.40
CA ALA A 715 20.86 24.36 20.86
C ALA A 715 22.28 24.97 21.00
N GLU A 716 22.55 26.12 20.38
CA GLU A 716 23.87 26.78 20.37
C GLU A 716 24.07 27.87 21.44
N LYS A 717 23.12 28.08 22.36
CA LYS A 717 23.34 29.03 23.46
C LYS A 717 24.34 28.48 24.49
N PRO A 718 25.47 29.18 24.78
CA PRO A 718 26.42 28.72 25.78
C PRO A 718 25.81 28.84 27.19
N THR A 719 25.86 27.76 27.96
CA THR A 719 25.20 27.59 29.27
C THR A 719 25.84 28.36 30.44
N ARG A 720 26.63 29.42 30.19
CA ARG A 720 27.20 30.21 31.29
C ARG A 720 27.53 31.65 30.90
N ALA A 721 26.78 32.61 31.43
CA ALA A 721 27.14 34.02 31.40
C ALA A 721 28.29 34.32 32.39
N PRO A 722 29.31 35.12 32.03
CA PRO A 722 30.32 35.55 32.98
C PRO A 722 29.79 36.69 33.87
N ALA A 723 30.22 36.69 35.13
CA ALA A 723 29.81 37.64 36.15
C ALA A 723 30.25 39.08 35.82
N ARG A 724 29.32 40.04 35.94
CA ARG A 724 29.60 41.48 35.78
C ARG A 724 30.43 42.01 36.95
N ARG A 725 31.51 42.71 36.61
CA ARG A 725 32.43 43.43 37.52
C ARG A 725 31.79 44.76 37.93
N LYS A 726 31.63 45.01 39.24
CA LYS A 726 31.17 46.29 39.81
C LYS A 726 32.24 47.39 39.61
N VAL A 727 31.83 48.53 39.07
CA VAL A 727 32.58 49.80 39.11
C VAL A 727 32.03 50.62 40.26
N ALA A 728 32.93 51.22 41.04
CA ALA A 728 32.66 52.00 42.24
C ALA A 728 32.35 53.47 41.91
N GLU A 729 31.46 54.09 42.70
CA GLU A 729 31.36 55.54 42.87
C GLU A 729 31.50 55.90 44.36
N PRO A 730 32.06 57.08 44.70
CA PRO A 730 32.35 57.49 46.07
C PRO A 730 31.15 58.19 46.74
N GLY A 731 31.07 58.04 48.06
CA GLY A 731 29.89 58.35 48.86
C GLY A 731 29.77 59.76 49.44
N ALA A 732 28.69 59.93 50.21
CA ALA A 732 28.51 60.94 51.24
C ALA A 732 27.47 60.45 52.27
N ASP A 733 27.96 60.22 53.50
CA ASP A 733 27.43 60.49 54.84
C ASP A 733 25.98 60.16 55.25
N GLY A 734 25.86 59.51 56.43
CA GLY A 734 24.71 59.70 57.33
C GLY A 734 24.26 58.53 58.22
N ALA A 735 25.02 58.26 59.30
CA ALA A 735 24.60 57.90 60.67
C ALA A 735 23.47 56.87 60.99
N THR A 736 23.88 55.83 61.74
CA THR A 736 23.30 55.20 62.97
C THR A 736 21.81 54.84 63.06
N ASP A 737 21.49 53.55 63.29
CA ASP A 737 21.14 53.04 64.63
C ASP A 737 20.98 51.49 64.68
N GLU A 738 21.34 50.92 65.82
CA GLU A 738 21.30 49.51 66.21
C GLU A 738 19.90 49.03 66.68
N ALA A 739 19.60 47.73 66.51
CA ALA A 739 18.90 46.81 67.45
C ALA A 739 18.40 45.55 66.69
N VAL A 740 18.87 44.30 66.94
CA VAL A 740 18.56 43.38 68.08
C VAL A 740 17.11 42.84 67.94
N LEU A 741 16.75 41.55 67.92
CA LEU A 741 17.33 40.22 68.20
C LEU A 741 16.34 39.13 67.67
N GLU A 742 16.88 37.94 67.34
CA GLU A 742 16.40 36.56 67.65
C GLU A 742 14.96 36.11 67.36
N GLU A 743 14.59 34.85 67.13
CA GLU A 743 15.14 33.48 67.15
C GLU A 743 14.09 32.66 66.33
N GLY A 744 14.31 31.51 65.70
CA GLY A 744 15.12 30.37 66.08
C GLY A 744 14.92 29.25 65.05
N ALA A 745 15.80 28.26 65.13
CA ALA A 745 15.90 27.07 64.30
C ALA A 745 15.76 25.82 65.24
N PRO A 746 16.00 24.56 64.82
CA PRO A 746 15.59 23.83 63.61
C PRO A 746 14.91 22.45 63.99
N PRO A 747 15.37 21.24 63.58
CA PRO A 747 14.58 20.27 62.77
C PRO A 747 14.37 18.90 63.45
N GLU A 748 13.51 18.02 62.91
CA GLU A 748 13.56 16.57 63.22
C GLU A 748 13.18 15.71 62.01
N ASP A 749 14.15 14.91 61.54
CA ASP A 749 13.97 13.62 60.85
C ASP A 749 13.82 12.53 61.92
N LEU A 750 12.88 11.60 61.78
CA LEU A 750 13.03 10.24 62.33
C LEU A 750 12.25 9.22 61.48
N ALA A 751 13.00 8.25 60.98
CA ALA A 751 12.51 6.92 60.63
C ALA A 751 12.93 5.98 61.77
N ASP A 752 12.03 5.11 62.21
CA ASP A 752 12.34 3.97 63.06
C ASP A 752 11.68 2.70 62.50
N ASP A 753 12.45 1.63 62.60
CA ASP A 753 12.27 0.28 62.11
C ASP A 753 11.29 -0.59 62.94
N GLU A 754 10.82 -1.63 62.27
CA GLU A 754 10.61 -3.02 62.73
C GLU A 754 9.47 -3.42 63.71
N GLU A 755 8.54 -4.18 63.12
CA GLU A 755 8.19 -5.60 63.41
C GLU A 755 7.51 -6.07 64.74
N VAL A 756 6.34 -6.71 64.49
CA VAL A 756 5.82 -7.98 65.04
C VAL A 756 5.09 -7.99 66.39
N GLY A 757 3.80 -8.34 66.32
CA GLY A 757 3.24 -9.41 67.17
C GLY A 757 1.88 -9.16 67.84
N ALA A 758 0.78 -9.52 67.16
CA ALA A 758 -0.37 -10.27 67.69
C ALA A 758 -1.25 -10.77 66.53
#